data_AF-A0A1I8M7B5-F1
#
_entry.id   AF-A0A1I8M7B5-F1
#
_cell.length_a   1.000
_cell.length_b   1.000
_cell.length_c   1.000
_cell.angle_alpha   90.00
_cell.angle_beta   90.00
_cell.angle_gamma   90.00
#
_symmetry.space_group_name_H-M   'P 1'
#
loop_
_entity.id
_entity.type
_entity.pdbx_description
1 polymer ?
#
loop_
_entity_poly.entity_id
_entity_poly.type
_entity_poly.pdbx_seq_one_letter_code
_entity_poly.pdbx_strand_id
1 'polypeptide(L)'
;MPNNKNANKMKYLPVYFLLFVVAGLPGTRLPCAASQGQEPIICKSTIIRNIHDLEKIQNCTIIAGHVKLVKFELTPQMLASLPSLRLEEITDYLLVYRVHGLDSLERIFPKLLVIRGVRLLYEKYSLVLFENRNLENIGLVSLLRVLRGSIRIESNPSLCFAHTINWVTILGNHTKEFHYVLKNNKPPNYCPLCYGPNQEHHQQCWSLGKPQRQILGEYNGNQCSADCPSQKCNKKGKCCSGRCLTSCSDDNCGYCTSLISGKKCVKDCIPPRARAFGRQCVLDCSQYGLLRLGVHCVEKCPKMYETIVQNGKPRSCSLSCNGNFTIKSSEDLEGFADCTTLQGSLTLELTDFKNTNIEDLDKAFGNLSEITGYLKITRSPSLVSLHFLRNLHTIGGKFLIDNLYALYVVDNHYLEDLWNTNQRVAISKGRIYFHLNARLCYEKIAQLGQQLKESNISIADVSRNSNGELLSCDNVISELKVTTEAINANEARIVIDFLPPEALVPLIGYVYFYREAPKRNISKYNRHGCGQDSWFMDTTSSKQRRHVLRHLKPYTQYAYFVKTLTITSYHYHVDATSEIQYFRTAPGRPGPLAKIYYRPVSPTEIEIHWWPPRNPNGIISKYLLKYDVAEENHTSVAIPNKLFGNADNCHCPKMDAELSGPTPLDKDYYHPEKIVYDEGLSNFIYVSKPKNLSRVVKTEDPKEYFLRIQEEQMNNSKKEQDDRKEDFEITTLPTLCNTSHPSTSFKQENNCVEREELAYDHEIAGDRHSFTLTGLQPLTMYRVALRACVDGLANGCGPETILWAETVSKRLGAILESLKLTTSSGDMNKLFR
;
A
#
# COMPACT_ATOMS: atom_id res chain seq x y z
N MET A 1 40.72 40.53 67.79
CA MET A 1 39.71 41.35 68.51
C MET A 1 38.36 41.18 67.80
N PRO A 2 37.22 41.24 68.52
CA PRO A 2 36.54 40.04 69.03
C PRO A 2 35.17 39.79 68.34
N ASN A 3 34.48 38.63 68.40
CA ASN A 3 34.38 37.52 69.36
C ASN A 3 33.38 37.76 70.55
N ASN A 4 32.18 37.19 70.46
CA ASN A 4 31.28 36.67 71.53
C ASN A 4 29.94 36.26 70.89
N LYS A 5 29.33 35.07 71.01
CA LYS A 5 29.18 34.05 72.08
C LYS A 5 28.37 34.48 73.32
N ASN A 6 27.30 33.69 73.57
CA ASN A 6 26.57 33.39 74.82
C ASN A 6 25.05 33.68 74.73
N ALA A 7 24.14 33.04 75.48
CA ALA A 7 24.10 31.72 76.16
C ALA A 7 22.66 31.50 76.74
N ASN A 8 22.44 30.37 77.44
CA ASN A 8 21.27 30.02 78.28
C ASN A 8 19.98 29.65 77.49
N LYS A 9 19.33 28.49 77.63
CA LYS A 9 19.41 27.34 78.57
C LYS A 9 18.84 27.54 80.00
N MET A 10 17.67 26.92 80.21
CA MET A 10 17.20 26.14 81.37
C MET A 10 17.07 26.72 82.80
N LYS A 11 15.89 26.48 83.39
CA LYS A 11 15.65 25.96 84.75
C LYS A 11 14.60 24.83 84.60
N TYR A 12 14.85 23.56 84.96
CA TYR A 12 14.85 22.93 86.31
C TYR A 12 13.43 22.83 86.93
N LEU A 13 12.93 21.72 87.53
CA LEU A 13 13.47 20.37 87.86
C LEU A 13 12.27 19.32 87.91
N PRO A 14 12.22 18.16 88.64
CA PRO A 14 12.13 16.83 87.98
C PRO A 14 11.04 15.81 88.46
N VAL A 15 10.93 14.71 87.68
CA VAL A 15 10.80 13.28 88.08
C VAL A 15 9.89 12.85 89.26
N TYR A 16 8.96 11.90 88.99
CA TYR A 16 8.91 10.61 89.69
C TYR A 16 8.34 9.48 88.81
N PHE A 17 8.84 8.26 89.03
CA PHE A 17 8.48 7.00 88.34
C PHE A 17 7.39 6.24 89.12
N LEU A 18 6.50 5.51 88.43
CA LEU A 18 6.06 4.16 88.86
C LEU A 18 5.25 3.43 87.75
N LEU A 19 5.30 2.10 87.78
CA LEU A 19 4.73 1.18 86.77
C LEU A 19 3.22 0.99 86.93
N PHE A 20 2.53 0.56 85.86
CA PHE A 20 1.51 -0.51 85.95
C PHE A 20 1.22 -1.21 84.61
N VAL A 21 0.77 -2.47 84.75
CA VAL A 21 0.36 -3.46 83.73
C VAL A 21 -0.66 -4.39 84.45
N VAL A 22 -1.65 -5.06 83.87
CA VAL A 22 -1.92 -5.51 82.48
C VAL A 22 -3.44 -5.49 82.21
N ALA A 23 -3.82 -5.60 80.92
CA ALA A 23 -5.03 -6.26 80.40
C ALA A 23 -6.38 -5.49 80.36
N GLY A 24 -7.09 -5.59 79.21
CA GLY A 24 -8.56 -5.40 79.18
C GLY A 24 -9.26 -4.89 77.91
N LEU A 25 -9.26 -5.66 76.80
CA LEU A 25 -10.38 -5.74 75.80
C LEU A 25 -10.68 -4.51 74.87
N PRO A 26 -11.45 -4.68 73.75
CA PRO A 26 -10.94 -4.20 72.45
C PRO A 26 -11.80 -3.20 71.65
N GLY A 27 -11.09 -2.39 70.85
CA GLY A 27 -11.32 -2.24 69.41
C GLY A 27 -12.65 -1.70 68.87
N THR A 28 -12.76 -0.37 68.75
CA THR A 28 -13.69 0.29 67.82
C THR A 28 -12.91 0.99 66.69
N ARG A 29 -13.03 0.47 65.46
CA ARG A 29 -12.51 1.16 64.26
C ARG A 29 -13.52 2.23 63.83
N LEU A 30 -13.12 3.50 63.83
CA LEU A 30 -13.91 4.54 63.14
C LEU A 30 -13.90 4.27 61.61
N PRO A 31 -15.04 4.39 60.91
CA PRO A 31 -15.09 4.23 59.47
C PRO A 31 -14.48 5.45 58.77
N CYS A 32 -13.63 5.21 57.77
CA CYS A 32 -13.13 6.26 56.88
C CYS A 32 -14.29 6.85 56.06
N ALA A 33 -14.38 8.18 56.00
CA ALA A 33 -15.36 8.88 55.20
C ALA A 33 -15.20 8.55 53.70
N ALA A 34 -16.31 8.24 53.03
CA ALA A 34 -16.31 8.04 51.59
C ALA A 34 -16.09 9.38 50.87
N SER A 35 -15.07 9.45 50.02
CA SER A 35 -14.83 10.60 49.16
C SER A 35 -16.00 10.82 48.21
N GLN A 36 -16.68 11.96 48.30
CA GLN A 36 -17.63 12.39 47.28
C GLN A 36 -16.87 12.61 45.96
N GLY A 37 -17.26 11.91 44.91
CA GLY A 37 -16.63 12.02 43.59
C GLY A 37 -17.01 13.32 42.90
N GLN A 38 -16.02 14.12 42.50
CA GLN A 38 -16.21 15.28 41.62
C GLN A 38 -16.75 14.82 40.25
N GLU A 39 -17.61 15.62 39.63
CA GLU A 39 -18.05 15.36 38.25
C GLU A 39 -16.88 15.49 37.26
N PRO A 40 -16.84 14.66 36.20
CA PRO A 40 -15.72 14.65 35.27
C PRO A 40 -15.67 15.92 34.43
N ILE A 41 -14.55 16.64 34.49
CA ILE A 41 -14.30 17.84 33.70
C ILE A 41 -14.00 17.43 32.25
N ILE A 42 -14.85 17.90 31.33
CA ILE A 42 -14.77 17.66 29.87
C ILE A 42 -14.14 18.88 29.20
N CYS A 43 -13.12 18.66 28.39
CA CYS A 43 -12.40 19.69 27.65
C CYS A 43 -12.44 19.43 26.14
N LYS A 44 -12.26 20.47 25.31
CA LYS A 44 -12.27 20.37 23.84
C LYS A 44 -10.96 19.80 23.29
N SER A 45 -10.95 19.47 21.98
CA SER A 45 -9.73 19.14 21.22
C SER A 45 -8.59 20.12 21.52
N THR A 46 -7.36 19.62 21.64
CA THR A 46 -6.19 20.44 21.97
C THR A 46 -4.95 20.07 21.15
N ILE A 47 -4.20 21.10 20.77
CA ILE A 47 -2.91 20.97 20.07
C ILE A 47 -1.84 21.56 20.98
N ILE A 48 -0.95 20.70 21.46
CA ILE A 48 0.17 21.00 22.36
C ILE A 48 1.41 21.24 21.50
N ARG A 49 1.94 22.46 21.55
CA ARG A 49 3.19 22.89 20.89
C ARG A 49 4.26 23.37 21.88
N ASN A 50 3.95 23.39 23.17
CA ASN A 50 4.87 23.73 24.26
C ASN A 50 4.29 23.20 25.59
N ILE A 51 5.03 23.37 26.70
CA ILE A 51 4.57 22.92 28.03
C ILE A 51 3.35 23.72 28.54
N HIS A 52 3.25 25.02 28.27
CA HIS A 52 2.14 25.85 28.77
C HIS A 52 0.79 25.40 28.15
N ASP A 53 0.79 24.79 26.96
CA ASP A 53 -0.40 24.15 26.40
C ASP A 53 -0.91 22.95 27.23
N LEU A 54 -0.06 22.31 28.05
CA LEU A 54 -0.47 21.22 28.96
C LEU A 54 -1.28 21.72 30.16
N GLU A 55 -1.03 22.96 30.62
CA GLU A 55 -1.77 23.56 31.73
C GLU A 55 -3.27 23.68 31.40
N LYS A 56 -3.58 23.98 30.13
CA LYS A 56 -4.96 24.03 29.59
C LYS A 56 -5.73 22.73 29.76
N ILE A 57 -5.03 21.59 29.92
CA ILE A 57 -5.63 20.27 30.11
C ILE A 57 -5.32 19.60 31.46
N GLN A 58 -4.67 20.31 32.39
CA GLN A 58 -4.23 19.76 33.68
C GLN A 58 -5.39 19.20 34.55
N ASN A 59 -6.53 19.89 34.54
CA ASN A 59 -7.73 19.52 35.30
C ASN A 59 -8.72 18.65 34.50
N CYS A 60 -8.44 18.37 33.22
CA CYS A 60 -9.34 17.63 32.34
C CYS A 60 -9.26 16.12 32.61
N THR A 61 -10.42 15.49 32.82
CA THR A 61 -10.52 14.02 32.91
C THR A 61 -10.90 13.40 31.57
N ILE A 62 -11.58 14.15 30.71
CA ILE A 62 -12.04 13.72 29.38
C ILE A 62 -11.70 14.81 28.37
N ILE A 63 -11.13 14.42 27.23
CA ILE A 63 -11.02 15.30 26.06
C ILE A 63 -12.04 14.84 25.01
N ALA A 64 -13.05 15.69 24.82
CA ALA A 64 -14.04 15.62 23.76
C ALA A 64 -13.42 16.17 22.47
N GLY A 65 -12.76 15.27 21.75
CA GLY A 65 -12.06 15.55 20.51
C GLY A 65 -10.73 14.82 20.44
N HIS A 66 -9.76 15.43 19.77
CA HIS A 66 -8.42 14.89 19.56
C HIS A 66 -7.35 15.60 20.40
N VAL A 67 -6.25 14.89 20.63
CA VAL A 67 -5.04 15.41 21.30
C VAL A 67 -3.86 15.30 20.34
N LYS A 68 -3.17 16.41 20.09
CA LYS A 68 -2.02 16.49 19.17
C LYS A 68 -0.82 17.08 19.89
N LEU A 69 0.20 16.29 20.17
CA LEU A 69 1.52 16.76 20.60
C LEU A 69 2.38 16.88 19.35
N VAL A 70 2.73 18.11 18.94
CA VAL A 70 3.36 18.33 17.64
C VAL A 70 4.51 19.34 17.70
N LYS A 71 5.66 18.96 17.13
CA LYS A 71 6.79 19.84 16.79
C LYS A 71 7.27 20.70 17.98
N PHE A 72 7.70 20.08 19.07
CA PHE A 72 8.33 20.78 20.18
C PHE A 72 9.40 19.94 20.88
N GLU A 73 10.35 20.62 21.52
CA GLU A 73 11.50 19.99 22.16
C GLU A 73 11.44 20.20 23.67
N LEU A 74 11.89 19.19 24.42
CA LEU A 74 11.93 19.20 25.88
C LEU A 74 13.37 19.06 26.37
N THR A 75 13.84 20.02 27.18
CA THR A 75 15.13 19.90 27.88
C THR A 75 14.99 19.00 29.13
N PRO A 76 16.08 18.43 29.68
CA PRO A 76 16.00 17.59 30.88
C PRO A 76 15.35 18.28 32.08
N GLN A 77 15.55 19.59 32.23
CA GLN A 77 14.90 20.43 33.25
C GLN A 77 13.38 20.52 33.02
N MET A 78 12.98 20.69 31.77
CA MET A 78 11.58 20.70 31.33
C MET A 78 10.89 19.34 31.49
N LEU A 79 11.60 18.20 31.31
CA LEU A 79 11.05 16.87 31.61
C LEU A 79 10.75 16.68 33.11
N ALA A 80 11.57 17.26 33.99
CA ALA A 80 11.39 17.17 35.43
C ALA A 80 10.20 17.99 35.95
N SER A 81 9.79 19.04 35.23
CA SER A 81 8.66 19.91 35.57
C SER A 81 7.36 19.60 34.80
N LEU A 82 7.30 18.51 34.02
CA LEU A 82 6.10 18.14 33.28
C LEU A 82 4.90 17.88 34.21
N PRO A 83 3.72 18.48 33.95
CA PRO A 83 2.52 18.22 34.74
C PRO A 83 1.96 16.83 34.44
N SER A 84 1.81 16.01 35.49
CA SER A 84 1.14 14.71 35.40
C SER A 84 -0.37 14.90 35.24
N LEU A 85 -0.91 14.62 34.04
CA LEU A 85 -2.32 14.89 33.73
C LEU A 85 -3.25 13.82 34.32
N ARG A 86 -4.47 14.24 34.69
CA ARG A 86 -5.55 13.36 35.15
C ARG A 86 -6.46 12.85 34.01
N LEU A 87 -5.98 12.92 32.77
CA LEU A 87 -6.73 12.53 31.58
C LEU A 87 -6.96 11.01 31.54
N GLU A 88 -8.22 10.60 31.50
CA GLU A 88 -8.65 9.19 31.51
C GLU A 88 -9.22 8.74 30.16
N GLU A 89 -9.82 9.64 29.36
CA GLU A 89 -10.39 9.29 28.05
C GLU A 89 -10.19 10.38 26.98
N ILE A 90 -9.91 9.95 25.75
CA ILE A 90 -9.91 10.77 24.51
C ILE A 90 -10.99 10.23 23.56
N THR A 91 -11.89 11.08 23.05
CA THR A 91 -12.99 10.59 22.19
C THR A 91 -12.58 10.34 20.75
N ASP A 92 -11.67 11.13 20.17
CA ASP A 92 -11.25 10.98 18.77
C ASP A 92 -9.94 10.18 18.72
N TYR A 93 -8.80 10.88 18.61
CA TYR A 93 -7.49 10.27 18.43
C TYR A 93 -6.37 11.00 19.19
N LEU A 94 -5.27 10.28 19.44
CA LEU A 94 -4.01 10.80 19.99
C LEU A 94 -2.92 10.76 18.91
N LEU A 95 -2.29 11.91 18.64
CA LEU A 95 -1.12 12.05 17.77
C LEU A 95 0.06 12.60 18.57
N VAL A 96 1.23 11.96 18.46
CA VAL A 96 2.51 12.43 18.99
C VAL A 96 3.52 12.44 17.85
N TYR A 97 3.92 13.64 17.41
CA TYR A 97 4.73 13.83 16.20
C TYR A 97 5.86 14.85 16.40
N ARG A 98 7.11 14.41 16.20
CA ARG A 98 8.32 15.22 16.42
C ARG A 98 8.32 15.91 17.78
N VAL A 99 8.13 15.12 18.84
CA VAL A 99 8.38 15.57 20.21
C VAL A 99 9.78 15.10 20.60
N HIS A 100 10.76 16.00 20.60
CA HIS A 100 12.15 15.69 20.94
C HIS A 100 12.39 15.85 22.44
N GLY A 101 13.33 15.07 22.99
CA GLY A 101 13.60 14.99 24.43
C GLY A 101 12.61 14.15 25.25
N LEU A 102 11.39 13.87 24.75
CA LEU A 102 10.43 13.01 25.47
C LEU A 102 10.84 11.53 25.39
N ASP A 103 11.00 10.89 26.56
CA ASP A 103 11.38 9.49 26.76
C ASP A 103 10.18 8.54 26.89
N SER A 104 9.08 9.00 27.51
CA SER A 104 7.87 8.19 27.76
C SER A 104 6.60 9.03 27.87
N LEU A 105 5.48 8.54 27.34
CA LEU A 105 4.17 9.15 27.58
C LEU A 105 3.64 8.90 28.99
N GLU A 106 4.25 8.03 29.81
CA GLU A 106 3.85 7.85 31.22
C GLU A 106 3.97 9.18 32.01
N ARG A 107 4.88 10.06 31.61
CA ARG A 107 5.05 11.40 32.22
C ARG A 107 3.83 12.31 32.01
N ILE A 108 3.17 12.20 30.86
CA ILE A 108 2.09 13.12 30.43
C ILE A 108 0.71 12.46 30.61
N PHE A 109 0.57 11.19 30.24
CA PHE A 109 -0.70 10.44 30.18
C PHE A 109 -0.72 9.15 31.03
N PRO A 110 -0.28 9.16 32.31
CA PRO A 110 -0.20 7.93 33.13
C PRO A 110 -1.56 7.28 33.41
N LYS A 111 -2.65 8.06 33.31
CA LYS A 111 -4.02 7.63 33.61
C LYS A 111 -4.90 7.41 32.38
N LEU A 112 -4.40 7.53 31.15
CA LEU A 112 -5.22 7.34 29.95
C LEU A 112 -5.68 5.87 29.87
N LEU A 113 -7.00 5.64 29.97
CA LEU A 113 -7.62 4.31 30.00
C LEU A 113 -8.19 3.91 28.64
N VAL A 114 -8.80 4.86 27.91
CA VAL A 114 -9.55 4.58 26.67
C VAL A 114 -9.34 5.67 25.61
N ILE A 115 -9.19 5.24 24.35
CA ILE A 115 -9.33 6.09 23.15
C ILE A 115 -10.53 5.58 22.35
N ARG A 116 -11.54 6.42 22.08
CA ARG A 116 -12.79 5.95 21.46
C ARG A 116 -12.76 5.86 19.93
N GLY A 117 -12.02 6.71 19.22
CA GLY A 117 -12.00 6.72 17.75
C GLY A 117 -13.31 7.17 17.11
N VAL A 118 -14.03 8.11 17.73
CA VAL A 118 -15.29 8.69 17.18
C VAL A 118 -15.00 9.33 15.82
N ARG A 119 -13.99 10.19 15.75
CA ARG A 119 -13.32 10.65 14.52
C ARG A 119 -11.91 10.06 14.47
N LEU A 120 -11.41 9.78 13.27
CA LEU A 120 -10.10 9.13 13.04
C LEU A 120 -9.18 10.06 12.24
N LEU A 121 -7.88 10.00 12.55
CA LEU A 121 -6.84 10.71 11.79
C LEU A 121 -6.61 9.98 10.45
N TYR A 122 -6.69 10.73 9.35
CA TYR A 122 -6.71 10.18 7.98
C TYR A 122 -7.76 9.07 7.80
N GLU A 123 -8.93 9.25 8.44
CA GLU A 123 -10.07 8.31 8.46
C GLU A 123 -9.76 6.88 8.95
N LYS A 124 -8.52 6.61 9.38
CA LYS A 124 -7.99 5.28 9.62
C LYS A 124 -7.40 5.08 11.00
N TYR A 125 -6.76 6.08 11.59
CA TYR A 125 -5.94 5.92 12.80
C TYR A 125 -6.50 6.64 14.03
N SER A 126 -6.43 5.99 15.20
CA SER A 126 -6.85 6.55 16.50
C SER A 126 -5.68 6.76 17.48
N LEU A 127 -4.55 6.11 17.26
CA LEU A 127 -3.29 6.36 17.97
C LEU A 127 -2.13 6.39 16.97
N VAL A 128 -1.39 7.50 16.93
CA VAL A 128 -0.24 7.67 16.05
C VAL A 128 0.96 8.23 16.81
N LEU A 129 2.08 7.50 16.80
CA LEU A 129 3.38 7.92 17.34
C LEU A 129 4.41 7.93 16.21
N PHE A 130 4.84 9.11 15.76
CA PHE A 130 5.64 9.25 14.54
C PHE A 130 6.85 10.20 14.73
N GLU A 131 8.03 9.77 14.28
CA GLU A 131 9.27 10.58 14.28
C GLU A 131 9.73 11.12 15.65
N ASN A 132 9.42 10.42 16.75
CA ASN A 132 9.87 10.82 18.10
C ASN A 132 11.24 10.19 18.40
N ARG A 133 12.31 10.96 18.16
CA ARG A 133 13.71 10.50 18.24
C ARG A 133 14.12 9.90 19.60
N ASN A 134 13.67 10.52 20.70
CA ASN A 134 14.11 10.18 22.06
C ASN A 134 13.14 9.25 22.81
N LEU A 135 12.02 8.87 22.20
CA LEU A 135 11.00 8.07 22.88
C LEU A 135 11.53 6.64 23.07
N GLU A 136 11.78 6.25 24.32
CA GLU A 136 12.34 4.95 24.70
C GLU A 136 11.25 3.89 24.94
N ASN A 137 10.09 4.31 25.43
CA ASN A 137 8.93 3.44 25.67
C ASN A 137 7.62 4.21 25.50
N ILE A 138 6.53 3.50 25.19
CA ILE A 138 5.23 4.16 24.94
C ILE A 138 4.61 4.68 26.24
N GLY A 139 4.77 3.97 27.37
CA GLY A 139 4.38 4.49 28.69
C GLY A 139 2.87 4.66 28.97
N LEU A 140 1.98 4.22 28.08
CA LEU A 140 0.53 4.26 28.30
C LEU A 140 0.06 3.13 29.24
N VAL A 141 0.68 3.03 30.41
CA VAL A 141 0.56 1.92 31.39
C VAL A 141 -0.86 1.60 31.86
N SER A 142 -1.77 2.58 31.77
CA SER A 142 -3.18 2.43 32.14
C SER A 142 -4.08 2.04 30.96
N LEU A 143 -3.63 2.09 29.71
CA LEU A 143 -4.50 1.95 28.54
C LEU A 143 -5.09 0.53 28.44
N LEU A 144 -6.43 0.46 28.46
CA LEU A 144 -7.18 -0.79 28.40
C LEU A 144 -7.72 -1.09 27.00
N ARG A 145 -8.19 -0.06 26.27
CA ARG A 145 -8.78 -0.20 24.94
C ARG A 145 -8.60 1.01 24.02
N VAL A 146 -8.46 0.69 22.74
CA VAL A 146 -8.76 1.57 21.61
C VAL A 146 -10.01 0.99 20.94
N LEU A 147 -11.13 1.72 20.95
CA LEU A 147 -12.44 1.15 20.56
C LEU A 147 -12.69 1.14 19.04
N ARG A 148 -12.11 2.11 18.31
CA ARG A 148 -12.22 2.23 16.86
C ARG A 148 -10.94 2.83 16.28
N GLY A 149 -10.60 2.44 15.05
CA GLY A 149 -9.42 2.92 14.35
C GLY A 149 -8.15 2.11 14.60
N SER A 150 -7.24 2.19 13.64
CA SER A 150 -5.93 1.52 13.62
C SER A 150 -4.88 2.27 14.45
N ILE A 151 -3.79 1.59 14.78
CA ILE A 151 -2.66 2.15 15.54
C ILE A 151 -1.43 2.23 14.63
N ARG A 152 -0.67 3.34 14.66
CA ARG A 152 0.55 3.51 13.85
C ARG A 152 1.71 4.04 14.69
N ILE A 153 2.77 3.26 14.82
CA ILE A 153 3.96 3.59 15.59
C ILE A 153 5.14 3.42 14.65
N GLU A 154 5.71 4.53 14.18
CA GLU A 154 6.68 4.48 13.07
C GLU A 154 7.78 5.54 13.18
N SER A 155 8.99 5.18 12.73
CA SER A 155 10.16 6.07 12.71
C SER A 155 10.57 6.60 14.10
N ASN A 156 10.42 5.80 15.17
CA ASN A 156 10.88 6.15 16.52
C ASN A 156 12.15 5.32 16.87
N PRO A 157 13.37 5.84 16.57
CA PRO A 157 14.60 5.04 16.56
C PRO A 157 15.09 4.56 17.94
N SER A 158 14.67 5.20 19.04
CA SER A 158 15.00 4.79 20.41
C SER A 158 13.97 3.83 21.02
N LEU A 159 12.84 3.59 20.35
CA LEU A 159 11.65 3.01 20.96
C LEU A 159 11.71 1.49 21.16
N CYS A 160 11.81 1.08 22.42
CA CYS A 160 11.63 -0.30 22.87
C CYS A 160 10.19 -0.56 23.36
N PHE A 161 9.91 -1.82 23.74
CA PHE A 161 8.63 -2.30 24.28
C PHE A 161 7.39 -2.20 23.35
N ALA A 162 7.50 -1.55 22.18
CA ALA A 162 6.41 -1.52 21.20
C ALA A 162 5.98 -2.94 20.73
N HIS A 163 6.89 -3.92 20.77
CA HIS A 163 6.64 -5.32 20.41
C HIS A 163 6.18 -6.19 21.58
N THR A 164 6.39 -5.78 22.84
CA THR A 164 5.91 -6.51 24.03
C THR A 164 4.46 -6.20 24.36
N ILE A 165 3.85 -5.20 23.73
CA ILE A 165 2.44 -4.87 23.93
C ILE A 165 1.58 -5.79 23.05
N ASN A 166 0.64 -6.47 23.67
CA ASN A 166 -0.41 -7.22 22.98
C ASN A 166 -1.46 -6.25 22.43
N TRP A 167 -1.21 -5.74 21.22
CA TRP A 167 -2.11 -4.84 20.50
C TRP A 167 -3.43 -5.47 20.11
N VAL A 168 -3.48 -6.81 19.95
CA VAL A 168 -4.72 -7.55 19.69
C VAL A 168 -5.69 -7.40 20.86
N THR A 169 -5.21 -7.47 22.11
CA THR A 169 -6.09 -7.19 23.25
C THR A 169 -6.50 -5.72 23.26
N ILE A 170 -5.59 -4.75 23.05
CA ILE A 170 -5.92 -3.31 23.04
C ILE A 170 -6.97 -2.93 21.99
N LEU A 171 -6.96 -3.55 20.80
CA LEU A 171 -7.98 -3.36 19.75
C LEU A 171 -9.25 -4.23 19.97
N GLY A 172 -9.16 -5.27 20.80
CA GLY A 172 -10.27 -6.18 21.08
C GLY A 172 -10.71 -6.99 19.85
N ASN A 173 -12.01 -7.25 19.73
CA ASN A 173 -12.56 -8.12 18.68
C ASN A 173 -12.57 -7.48 17.27
N HIS A 174 -12.11 -6.24 17.12
CA HIS A 174 -12.11 -5.50 15.86
C HIS A 174 -10.87 -5.72 14.99
N THR A 175 -10.02 -6.70 15.30
CA THR A 175 -8.77 -6.99 14.55
C THR A 175 -8.96 -7.47 13.11
N LYS A 176 -10.20 -7.75 12.68
CA LYS A 176 -10.55 -7.98 11.27
C LYS A 176 -10.78 -6.68 10.48
N GLU A 177 -11.01 -5.57 11.17
CA GLU A 177 -11.37 -4.25 10.61
C GLU A 177 -10.24 -3.24 10.80
N PHE A 178 -9.58 -3.26 11.97
CA PHE A 178 -8.48 -2.37 12.34
C PHE A 178 -7.20 -3.15 12.64
N HIS A 179 -6.04 -2.58 12.27
CA HIS A 179 -4.73 -3.18 12.48
C HIS A 179 -3.79 -2.23 13.25
N TYR A 180 -2.63 -2.74 13.64
CA TYR A 180 -1.53 -1.94 14.17
C TYR A 180 -0.33 -2.02 13.22
N VAL A 181 0.45 -0.94 13.12
CA VAL A 181 1.65 -0.85 12.28
C VAL A 181 2.83 -0.47 13.16
N LEU A 182 3.85 -1.34 13.21
CA LEU A 182 5.16 -1.07 13.81
C LEU A 182 6.20 -1.08 12.68
N LYS A 183 6.82 0.05 12.37
CA LYS A 183 7.83 0.17 11.28
C LYS A 183 8.95 1.14 11.67
N ASN A 184 10.17 0.90 11.21
CA ASN A 184 11.32 1.82 11.38
C ASN A 184 11.54 2.30 12.83
N ASN A 185 11.17 1.48 13.82
CA ASN A 185 11.46 1.71 15.24
C ASN A 185 12.69 0.87 15.63
N LYS A 186 13.18 1.03 16.87
CA LYS A 186 14.33 0.23 17.35
C LYS A 186 14.07 -1.28 17.22
N PRO A 187 14.96 -2.06 16.58
CA PRO A 187 14.72 -3.50 16.41
C PRO A 187 14.72 -4.25 17.76
N PRO A 188 13.84 -5.26 17.97
CA PRO A 188 13.65 -5.93 19.26
C PRO A 188 14.91 -6.52 19.90
N ASN A 189 15.87 -6.98 19.10
CA ASN A 189 17.13 -7.57 19.55
C ASN A 189 18.10 -6.56 20.21
N TYR A 190 17.87 -5.25 20.04
CA TYR A 190 18.63 -4.19 20.73
C TYR A 190 17.84 -3.58 21.91
N CYS A 191 16.79 -4.26 22.38
CA CYS A 191 15.95 -3.82 23.49
C CYS A 191 16.07 -4.77 24.69
N PRO A 192 15.96 -4.25 25.92
CA PRO A 192 15.94 -5.07 27.13
C PRO A 192 14.66 -5.91 27.20
N LEU A 193 14.76 -7.09 27.83
CA LEU A 193 13.64 -8.00 28.02
C LEU A 193 12.66 -7.51 29.09
N CYS A 194 11.45 -8.08 29.03
CA CYS A 194 10.31 -7.71 29.85
C CYS A 194 10.33 -8.41 31.23
N TYR A 195 11.06 -7.84 32.19
CA TYR A 195 11.13 -8.37 33.55
C TYR A 195 10.13 -7.72 34.51
N GLY A 196 9.53 -8.55 35.38
CA GLY A 196 8.77 -8.11 36.54
C GLY A 196 9.66 -7.75 37.73
N PRO A 197 9.08 -7.19 38.82
CA PRO A 197 9.83 -6.82 40.03
C PRO A 197 10.63 -7.97 40.65
N ASN A 198 10.18 -9.21 40.46
CA ASN A 198 10.76 -10.44 41.03
C ASN A 198 11.64 -11.22 40.02
N GLN A 199 12.14 -10.59 38.95
CA GLN A 199 12.83 -11.23 37.82
C GLN A 199 12.00 -12.26 37.02
N GLU A 200 10.70 -12.43 37.32
CA GLU A 200 9.77 -13.21 36.51
C GLU A 200 9.68 -12.64 35.08
N HIS A 201 9.79 -13.53 34.09
CA HIS A 201 9.78 -13.16 32.68
C HIS A 201 8.34 -12.96 32.18
N HIS A 202 7.86 -11.72 32.16
CA HIS A 202 6.55 -11.41 31.60
C HIS A 202 6.61 -11.37 30.07
N GLN A 203 5.58 -11.91 29.41
CA GLN A 203 5.48 -11.81 27.95
C GLN A 203 4.97 -10.43 27.49
N GLN A 204 4.35 -9.64 28.38
CA GLN A 204 3.63 -8.42 28.01
C GLN A 204 3.86 -7.25 29.00
N CYS A 205 4.48 -6.16 28.53
CA CYS A 205 4.70 -4.93 29.29
C CYS A 205 4.76 -3.68 28.41
N TRP A 206 4.50 -2.52 29.03
CA TRP A 206 4.63 -1.19 28.43
C TRP A 206 6.04 -0.60 28.56
N SER A 207 6.76 -0.99 29.62
CA SER A 207 8.14 -0.62 29.95
C SER A 207 8.68 -1.56 31.05
N LEU A 208 9.96 -1.44 31.43
CA LEU A 208 10.59 -2.24 32.50
C LEU A 208 9.77 -2.16 33.81
N GLY A 209 9.44 -3.31 34.40
CA GLY A 209 8.66 -3.39 35.63
C GLY A 209 7.19 -2.94 35.51
N LYS A 210 6.69 -2.63 34.31
CA LYS A 210 5.31 -2.17 34.06
C LYS A 210 4.57 -3.15 33.15
N PRO A 211 4.07 -4.29 33.68
CA PRO A 211 3.33 -5.27 32.90
C PRO A 211 2.07 -4.67 32.25
N GLN A 212 1.65 -5.22 31.12
CA GLN A 212 0.42 -4.79 30.46
C GLN A 212 -0.77 -5.20 31.31
N ARG A 213 -1.59 -4.22 31.73
CA ARG A 213 -2.83 -4.49 32.46
C ARG A 213 -3.77 -5.34 31.61
N GLN A 214 -4.01 -6.57 32.05
CA GLN A 214 -5.06 -7.40 31.49
C GLN A 214 -6.42 -6.92 32.00
N ILE A 215 -7.45 -7.02 31.15
CA ILE A 215 -8.85 -6.86 31.59
C ILE A 215 -9.28 -8.20 32.22
N LEU A 216 -8.76 -8.48 33.41
CA LEU A 216 -9.17 -9.63 34.20
C LEU A 216 -10.61 -9.41 34.70
N GLY A 217 -11.43 -10.45 34.55
CA GLY A 217 -12.77 -10.52 35.14
C GLY A 217 -12.76 -10.86 36.63
N GLU A 218 -11.60 -10.83 37.27
CA GLU A 218 -11.43 -11.27 38.65
C GLU A 218 -11.98 -10.25 39.65
N TYR A 219 -12.95 -10.70 40.45
CA TYR A 219 -13.33 -10.03 41.68
C TYR A 219 -12.98 -10.94 42.86
N ASN A 220 -11.88 -10.61 43.56
CA ASN A 220 -11.44 -11.22 44.81
C ASN A 220 -11.40 -12.76 44.81
N GLY A 221 -10.73 -13.38 43.82
CA GLY A 221 -10.48 -14.83 43.81
C GLY A 221 -11.69 -15.73 43.49
N ASN A 222 -12.89 -15.16 43.33
CA ASN A 222 -14.05 -15.90 42.85
C ASN A 222 -14.16 -15.79 41.32
N GLN A 223 -14.15 -16.95 40.65
CA GLN A 223 -14.32 -17.05 39.21
C GLN A 223 -15.76 -16.65 38.83
N CYS A 224 -15.92 -15.62 37.98
CA CYS A 224 -17.24 -15.31 37.40
C CYS A 224 -17.70 -16.51 36.53
N SER A 225 -19.01 -16.74 36.44
CA SER A 225 -19.55 -17.81 35.58
C SER A 225 -19.03 -17.66 34.15
N ALA A 226 -18.71 -18.78 33.50
CA ALA A 226 -18.28 -18.84 32.11
C ALA A 226 -19.33 -18.22 31.15
N ASP A 227 -20.61 -18.28 31.54
CA ASP A 227 -21.74 -17.69 30.79
C ASP A 227 -21.80 -16.16 30.85
N CYS A 228 -21.01 -15.52 31.73
CA CYS A 228 -21.01 -14.06 31.83
C CYS A 228 -20.38 -13.41 30.58
N PRO A 229 -21.00 -12.38 29.97
CA PRO A 229 -20.42 -11.65 28.85
C PRO A 229 -19.02 -11.11 29.17
N SER A 230 -18.02 -11.57 28.43
CA SER A 230 -16.59 -11.26 28.66
C SER A 230 -16.09 -11.61 30.07
N GLN A 231 -16.69 -12.60 30.74
CA GLN A 231 -16.33 -13.12 32.08
C GLN A 231 -16.31 -12.05 33.20
N LYS A 232 -17.14 -11.00 33.11
CA LYS A 232 -17.22 -9.93 34.13
C LYS A 232 -18.44 -10.09 35.01
N CYS A 233 -18.26 -9.94 36.32
CA CYS A 233 -19.36 -9.95 37.29
C CYS A 233 -19.17 -8.88 38.40
N ASN A 234 -20.25 -8.58 39.12
CA ASN A 234 -20.23 -7.69 40.30
C ASN A 234 -19.75 -8.46 41.56
N LYS A 235 -19.70 -7.75 42.71
CA LYS A 235 -19.34 -8.32 44.02
C LYS A 235 -20.21 -9.51 44.49
N LYS A 236 -21.36 -9.75 43.85
CA LYS A 236 -22.36 -10.78 44.17
C LYS A 236 -22.38 -11.91 43.12
N GLY A 237 -21.43 -11.93 42.16
CA GLY A 237 -21.40 -12.92 41.08
C GLY A 237 -22.40 -12.67 39.93
N LYS A 238 -23.23 -11.62 39.99
CA LYS A 238 -24.15 -11.25 38.88
C LYS A 238 -23.31 -10.78 37.69
N CYS A 239 -23.52 -11.36 36.52
CA CYS A 239 -22.84 -10.96 35.29
C CYS A 239 -23.06 -9.48 34.97
N CYS A 240 -21.99 -8.80 34.58
CA CYS A 240 -22.04 -7.44 34.05
C CYS A 240 -22.66 -7.42 32.65
N SER A 241 -23.20 -6.27 32.24
CA SER A 241 -23.56 -6.06 30.84
C SER A 241 -22.31 -6.22 29.95
N GLY A 242 -22.44 -6.88 28.80
CA GLY A 242 -21.35 -6.96 27.80
C GLY A 242 -20.90 -5.59 27.24
N ARG A 243 -21.59 -4.50 27.60
CA ARG A 243 -21.21 -3.10 27.31
C ARG A 243 -20.31 -2.49 28.39
N CYS A 244 -20.02 -3.20 29.48
CA CYS A 244 -19.05 -2.81 30.50
C CYS A 244 -17.62 -3.13 30.03
N LEU A 245 -16.73 -2.14 30.02
CA LEU A 245 -15.30 -2.34 29.79
C LEU A 245 -14.61 -2.92 31.03
N THR A 246 -14.93 -2.41 32.22
CA THR A 246 -14.40 -2.85 33.51
C THR A 246 -15.46 -3.65 34.30
N SER A 247 -15.18 -3.96 35.56
CA SER A 247 -16.20 -4.46 36.51
C SER A 247 -17.37 -3.47 36.68
N CYS A 248 -18.48 -3.99 37.21
CA CYS A 248 -19.74 -3.28 37.42
C CYS A 248 -20.20 -3.34 38.89
N SER A 249 -20.93 -2.31 39.30
CA SER A 249 -21.75 -2.31 40.52
C SER A 249 -23.20 -2.48 40.10
N ASP A 250 -23.67 -3.74 40.13
CA ASP A 250 -24.94 -4.17 39.54
C ASP A 250 -25.04 -3.78 38.05
N ASP A 251 -25.93 -2.86 37.67
CA ASP A 251 -26.10 -2.44 36.27
C ASP A 251 -25.24 -1.21 35.89
N ASN A 252 -24.49 -0.63 36.84
CA ASN A 252 -23.62 0.52 36.60
C ASN A 252 -22.19 0.04 36.31
N CYS A 253 -21.71 0.19 35.09
CA CYS A 253 -20.33 -0.13 34.71
C CYS A 253 -19.38 0.99 35.15
N GLY A 254 -18.14 0.67 35.54
CA GLY A 254 -17.11 1.69 35.74
C GLY A 254 -16.78 2.47 34.46
N TYR A 255 -16.61 1.75 33.35
CA TYR A 255 -16.43 2.30 32.00
C TYR A 255 -17.34 1.61 30.98
N CYS A 256 -17.91 2.37 30.05
CA CYS A 256 -18.75 1.88 28.96
C CYS A 256 -17.96 1.74 27.65
N THR A 257 -18.10 0.59 26.98
CA THR A 257 -17.63 0.43 25.58
C THR A 257 -18.54 1.16 24.59
N SER A 258 -19.83 1.29 24.92
CA SER A 258 -20.83 2.03 24.14
C SER A 258 -21.11 3.42 24.73
N LEU A 259 -22.30 3.98 24.46
CA LEU A 259 -22.76 5.26 24.97
C LEU A 259 -23.15 5.21 26.45
N ILE A 260 -23.12 6.37 27.11
CA ILE A 260 -23.44 6.55 28.53
C ILE A 260 -24.72 7.37 28.69
N SER A 261 -25.69 6.85 29.44
CA SER A 261 -26.89 7.58 29.85
C SER A 261 -26.96 7.59 31.38
N GLY A 262 -26.53 8.68 32.01
CA GLY A 262 -26.31 8.73 33.46
C GLY A 262 -25.16 7.82 33.88
N LYS A 263 -25.45 6.77 34.66
CA LYS A 263 -24.46 5.74 35.08
C LYS A 263 -24.62 4.39 34.34
N LYS A 264 -25.54 4.30 33.37
CA LYS A 264 -25.83 3.07 32.60
C LYS A 264 -25.25 3.14 31.18
N CYS A 265 -24.73 2.01 30.69
CA CYS A 265 -24.24 1.89 29.31
C CYS A 265 -25.37 1.48 28.35
N VAL A 266 -25.66 2.33 27.37
CA VAL A 266 -26.72 2.15 26.38
C VAL A 266 -26.13 1.96 24.98
N LYS A 267 -26.88 1.28 24.09
CA LYS A 267 -26.47 1.12 22.69
C LYS A 267 -26.60 2.44 21.95
N ASP A 268 -27.80 3.01 22.01
CA ASP A 268 -28.21 4.22 21.32
C ASP A 268 -28.92 5.17 22.29
N CYS A 269 -28.93 6.47 21.97
CA CYS A 269 -29.66 7.46 22.76
C CYS A 269 -31.14 7.44 22.34
N ILE A 270 -32.01 7.01 23.24
CA ILE A 270 -33.46 7.00 23.00
C ILE A 270 -33.98 8.44 23.00
N PRO A 271 -34.67 8.91 21.93
CA PRO A 271 -35.32 10.22 21.91
C PRO A 271 -36.23 10.42 23.13
N PRO A 272 -36.27 11.62 23.75
CA PRO A 272 -35.73 12.89 23.26
C PRO A 272 -34.22 13.10 23.49
N ARG A 273 -33.47 12.17 24.09
CA ARG A 273 -32.02 12.35 24.31
C ARG A 273 -31.24 12.37 22.99
N ALA A 274 -30.19 13.19 22.94
CA ALA A 274 -29.25 13.28 21.82
C ALA A 274 -27.82 12.89 22.25
N ARG A 275 -27.01 12.43 21.30
CA ARG A 275 -25.63 11.96 21.50
C ARG A 275 -24.64 13.13 21.45
N ALA A 276 -24.14 13.55 22.61
CA ALA A 276 -23.05 14.52 22.74
C ALA A 276 -21.67 13.84 22.75
N PHE A 277 -20.68 14.49 22.12
CA PHE A 277 -19.26 14.08 22.08
C PHE A 277 -19.02 12.62 21.62
N GLY A 278 -19.95 12.03 20.88
CA GLY A 278 -19.92 10.60 20.51
C GLY A 278 -20.03 9.62 21.69
N ARG A 279 -20.24 10.10 22.92
CA ARG A 279 -20.16 9.31 24.17
C ARG A 279 -21.45 9.35 25.00
N GLN A 280 -22.03 10.52 25.21
CA GLN A 280 -23.03 10.73 26.27
C GLN A 280 -24.41 11.04 25.68
N CYS A 281 -25.46 10.45 26.26
CA CYS A 281 -26.84 10.79 25.95
C CYS A 281 -27.33 11.92 26.87
N VAL A 282 -27.51 13.11 26.31
CA VAL A 282 -27.93 14.33 27.01
C VAL A 282 -29.35 14.73 26.59
N LEU A 283 -30.08 15.46 27.43
CA LEU A 283 -31.42 15.95 27.09
C LEU A 283 -31.37 17.25 26.27
N ASP A 284 -30.54 18.21 26.71
CA ASP A 284 -30.29 19.46 25.98
C ASP A 284 -28.80 19.56 25.61
N CYS A 285 -28.52 19.73 24.31
CA CYS A 285 -27.16 19.96 23.81
C CYS A 285 -26.60 21.33 24.27
N SER A 286 -27.49 22.30 24.50
CA SER A 286 -27.16 23.69 24.85
C SER A 286 -26.43 23.80 26.20
N GLN A 287 -26.65 22.85 27.11
CA GLN A 287 -25.93 22.76 28.40
C GLN A 287 -24.40 22.70 28.21
N TYR A 288 -23.95 22.15 27.09
CA TYR A 288 -22.53 21.98 26.75
C TYR A 288 -22.07 22.95 25.65
N GLY A 289 -22.88 23.95 25.30
CA GLY A 289 -22.61 24.86 24.19
C GLY A 289 -22.66 24.18 22.81
N LEU A 290 -23.41 23.09 22.68
CA LEU A 290 -23.60 22.35 21.42
C LEU A 290 -25.00 22.57 20.84
N LEU A 291 -25.10 22.46 19.52
CA LEU A 291 -26.34 22.55 18.74
C LEU A 291 -26.95 21.17 18.55
N ARG A 292 -28.28 21.07 18.58
CA ARG A 292 -28.99 19.83 18.30
C ARG A 292 -29.15 19.59 16.79
N LEU A 293 -28.68 18.43 16.31
CA LEU A 293 -28.87 17.92 14.95
C LEU A 293 -29.51 16.53 15.03
N GLY A 294 -30.84 16.46 14.94
CA GLY A 294 -31.60 15.20 15.07
C GLY A 294 -31.38 14.48 16.40
N VAL A 295 -30.68 13.34 16.36
CA VAL A 295 -30.27 12.53 17.52
C VAL A 295 -28.82 12.78 17.97
N HIS A 296 -28.13 13.78 17.40
CA HIS A 296 -26.76 14.15 17.71
C HIS A 296 -26.66 15.58 18.26
N CYS A 297 -25.61 15.85 19.04
CA CYS A 297 -25.20 17.21 19.38
C CYS A 297 -23.89 17.53 18.64
N VAL A 298 -23.88 18.63 17.89
CA VAL A 298 -22.75 19.09 17.06
C VAL A 298 -22.28 20.47 17.50
N GLU A 299 -21.00 20.81 17.29
CA GLU A 299 -20.47 22.13 17.65
C GLU A 299 -20.87 23.21 16.64
N LYS A 300 -20.99 22.83 15.36
CA LYS A 300 -21.42 23.69 14.26
C LYS A 300 -22.38 22.89 13.38
N CYS A 301 -23.39 23.54 12.79
CA CYS A 301 -24.24 22.90 11.80
C CYS A 301 -23.42 22.53 10.53
N PRO A 302 -23.66 21.35 9.91
CA PRO A 302 -23.05 20.98 8.63
C PRO A 302 -23.47 21.91 7.49
N LYS A 303 -22.82 21.82 6.32
CA LYS A 303 -23.01 22.80 5.22
C LYS A 303 -24.46 22.92 4.73
N MET A 304 -25.23 21.84 4.76
CA MET A 304 -26.66 21.82 4.36
C MET A 304 -27.63 22.22 5.49
N TYR A 305 -27.17 22.76 6.62
CA TYR A 305 -28.04 23.09 7.75
C TYR A 305 -27.80 24.49 8.28
N GLU A 306 -28.88 25.21 8.52
CA GLU A 306 -28.88 26.53 9.12
C GLU A 306 -29.08 26.45 10.64
N THR A 307 -28.49 27.41 11.36
CA THR A 307 -28.61 27.49 12.82
C THR A 307 -29.91 28.18 13.22
N ILE A 308 -30.82 27.44 13.84
CA ILE A 308 -32.00 28.01 14.48
C ILE A 308 -31.59 28.66 15.81
N VAL A 309 -31.90 29.95 15.93
CA VAL A 309 -31.74 30.75 17.14
C VAL A 309 -33.09 30.83 17.87
N GLN A 310 -33.14 30.39 19.12
CA GLN A 310 -34.30 30.55 20.01
C GLN A 310 -33.91 31.46 21.17
N ASN A 311 -34.72 32.47 21.48
CA ASN A 311 -34.48 33.44 22.56
C ASN A 311 -33.05 34.05 22.52
N GLY A 312 -32.56 34.38 21.32
CA GLY A 312 -31.23 34.95 21.09
C GLY A 312 -30.06 33.97 21.26
N LYS A 313 -30.30 32.68 21.50
CA LYS A 313 -29.24 31.64 21.60
C LYS A 313 -29.39 30.58 20.51
N PRO A 314 -28.30 30.17 19.84
CA PRO A 314 -28.34 29.11 18.83
C PRO A 314 -28.61 27.77 19.53
N ARG A 315 -29.59 27.00 19.04
CA ARG A 315 -30.08 25.80 19.74
C ARG A 315 -30.09 24.52 18.90
N SER A 316 -30.43 24.62 17.63
CA SER A 316 -30.59 23.46 16.75
C SER A 316 -30.23 23.79 15.30
N CYS A 317 -30.00 22.75 14.52
CA CYS A 317 -29.75 22.82 13.08
C CYS A 317 -30.99 22.35 12.31
N SER A 318 -31.42 23.09 11.29
CA SER A 318 -32.47 22.67 10.34
C SER A 318 -31.92 22.54 8.94
N LEU A 319 -32.35 21.50 8.21
CA LEU A 319 -31.94 21.26 6.83
C LEU A 319 -32.38 22.42 5.92
N SER A 320 -31.43 22.96 5.15
CA SER A 320 -31.61 24.00 4.15
C SER A 320 -30.68 23.71 2.98
N CYS A 321 -31.23 23.14 1.91
CA CYS A 321 -30.50 22.72 0.71
C CYS A 321 -30.22 23.89 -0.25
N ASN A 322 -29.79 25.04 0.28
CA ASN A 322 -29.73 26.29 -0.47
C ASN A 322 -28.28 26.76 -0.66
N GLY A 323 -27.90 27.10 -1.91
CA GLY A 323 -26.59 27.67 -2.23
C GLY A 323 -25.81 26.93 -3.31
N ASN A 324 -24.66 27.50 -3.68
CA ASN A 324 -23.74 26.93 -4.66
C ASN A 324 -22.56 26.28 -3.93
N PHE A 325 -22.28 25.01 -4.24
CA PHE A 325 -21.29 24.22 -3.51
C PHE A 325 -20.18 23.72 -4.44
N THR A 326 -18.95 23.80 -3.95
CA THR A 326 -17.77 23.18 -4.57
C THR A 326 -17.24 22.12 -3.64
N ILE A 327 -17.04 20.91 -4.16
CA ILE A 327 -16.61 19.71 -3.44
C ILE A 327 -15.20 19.35 -3.92
N LYS A 328 -14.23 19.32 -3.01
CA LYS A 328 -12.83 18.98 -3.30
C LYS A 328 -12.30 17.80 -2.50
N SER A 329 -12.90 17.50 -1.34
CA SER A 329 -12.53 16.38 -0.46
C SER A 329 -13.74 15.75 0.23
N SER A 330 -13.54 14.65 0.97
CA SER A 330 -14.57 14.00 1.81
C SER A 330 -15.17 14.94 2.87
N GLU A 331 -14.39 15.89 3.39
CA GLU A 331 -14.84 16.89 4.37
C GLU A 331 -15.93 17.82 3.81
N ASP A 332 -15.96 18.04 2.50
CA ASP A 332 -16.95 18.90 1.86
C ASP A 332 -18.34 18.25 1.77
N LEU A 333 -18.43 16.93 1.94
CA LEU A 333 -19.66 16.13 1.82
C LEU A 333 -20.53 16.12 3.09
N GLU A 334 -20.05 16.69 4.21
CA GLU A 334 -20.76 16.63 5.50
C GLU A 334 -22.11 17.38 5.43
N GLY A 335 -23.20 16.59 5.46
CA GLY A 335 -24.59 17.06 5.50
C GLY A 335 -25.40 16.89 4.22
N PHE A 336 -24.81 16.44 3.10
CA PHE A 336 -25.55 16.28 1.84
C PHE A 336 -26.53 15.10 1.82
N ALA A 337 -26.32 14.06 2.63
CA ALA A 337 -27.09 12.81 2.60
C ALA A 337 -28.61 12.98 2.84
N ASP A 338 -29.03 14.00 3.59
CA ASP A 338 -30.45 14.29 3.86
C ASP A 338 -31.11 15.14 2.75
N CYS A 339 -30.36 15.57 1.74
CA CYS A 339 -30.80 16.53 0.73
C CYS A 339 -31.36 15.87 -0.54
N THR A 340 -32.58 16.27 -0.94
CA THR A 340 -33.25 15.76 -2.16
C THR A 340 -33.23 16.77 -3.32
N THR A 341 -33.54 18.04 -3.07
CA THR A 341 -33.53 19.11 -4.08
C THR A 341 -32.53 20.19 -3.67
N LEU A 342 -31.49 20.40 -4.50
CA LEU A 342 -30.48 21.44 -4.31
C LEU A 342 -30.93 22.75 -4.97
N GLN A 343 -31.23 23.76 -4.15
CA GLN A 343 -31.52 25.14 -4.58
C GLN A 343 -30.24 25.92 -4.87
N GLY A 344 -29.53 25.49 -5.90
CA GLY A 344 -28.32 26.13 -6.42
C GLY A 344 -27.57 25.18 -7.35
N SER A 345 -26.26 25.34 -7.42
CA SER A 345 -25.37 24.66 -8.38
C SER A 345 -24.31 23.83 -7.67
N LEU A 346 -23.95 22.69 -8.26
CA LEU A 346 -22.96 21.76 -7.71
C LEU A 346 -21.71 21.72 -8.59
N THR A 347 -20.54 21.90 -7.99
CA THR A 347 -19.23 21.73 -8.64
C THR A 347 -18.45 20.62 -7.95
N LEU A 348 -18.01 19.62 -8.71
CA LEU A 348 -17.08 18.58 -8.27
C LEU A 348 -15.70 18.90 -8.85
N GLU A 349 -14.72 19.10 -7.96
CA GLU A 349 -13.32 19.37 -8.28
C GLU A 349 -12.42 18.54 -7.37
N LEU A 350 -12.47 17.21 -7.54
CA LEU A 350 -11.88 16.22 -6.64
C LEU A 350 -10.36 16.09 -6.83
N THR A 351 -9.62 17.12 -6.40
CA THR A 351 -8.16 17.18 -6.51
C THR A 351 -7.42 16.22 -5.57
N ASP A 352 -8.05 15.77 -4.48
CA ASP A 352 -7.45 14.78 -3.56
C ASP A 352 -7.81 13.33 -3.97
N PHE A 353 -6.93 12.79 -4.82
CA PHE A 353 -7.02 11.43 -5.35
C PHE A 353 -6.70 10.31 -4.36
N LYS A 354 -6.23 10.63 -3.13
CA LYS A 354 -5.87 9.61 -2.13
C LYS A 354 -6.96 9.38 -1.08
N ASN A 355 -7.78 10.40 -0.81
CA ASN A 355 -8.73 10.38 0.31
C ASN A 355 -10.21 10.37 -0.11
N THR A 356 -10.55 10.67 -1.37
CA THR A 356 -11.97 10.70 -1.79
C THR A 356 -12.44 9.32 -2.28
N ASN A 357 -13.18 8.59 -1.44
CA ASN A 357 -13.81 7.32 -1.82
C ASN A 357 -15.15 7.54 -2.55
N ILE A 358 -15.42 6.75 -3.60
CA ILE A 358 -16.68 6.78 -4.37
C ILE A 358 -17.87 6.43 -3.46
N GLU A 359 -17.68 5.56 -2.47
CA GLU A 359 -18.73 5.22 -1.50
C GLU A 359 -19.25 6.43 -0.70
N ASP A 360 -18.41 7.43 -0.46
CA ASP A 360 -18.81 8.59 0.34
C ASP A 360 -19.55 9.63 -0.51
N LEU A 361 -19.22 9.72 -1.80
CA LEU A 361 -20.03 10.43 -2.80
C LEU A 361 -21.42 9.78 -2.95
N ASP A 362 -21.48 8.44 -2.95
CA ASP A 362 -22.74 7.68 -3.04
C ASP A 362 -23.61 7.82 -1.78
N LYS A 363 -23.01 7.86 -0.59
CA LYS A 363 -23.71 8.19 0.67
C LYS A 363 -24.20 9.64 0.68
N ALA A 364 -23.41 10.58 0.16
CA ALA A 364 -23.70 12.01 0.19
C ALA A 364 -24.77 12.44 -0.83
N PHE A 365 -24.68 11.96 -2.08
CA PHE A 365 -25.57 12.37 -3.17
C PHE A 365 -26.61 11.32 -3.57
N GLY A 366 -26.61 10.15 -2.94
CA GLY A 366 -27.50 9.05 -3.28
C GLY A 366 -29.00 9.31 -3.09
N ASN A 367 -29.39 10.41 -2.44
CA ASN A 367 -30.78 10.88 -2.29
C ASN A 367 -31.10 12.14 -3.14
N LEU A 368 -30.10 12.74 -3.79
CA LEU A 368 -30.26 13.97 -4.56
C LEU A 368 -30.97 13.67 -5.90
N SER A 369 -32.15 14.25 -6.10
CA SER A 369 -32.99 14.06 -7.28
C SER A 369 -33.03 15.26 -8.23
N GLU A 370 -32.79 16.46 -7.73
CA GLU A 370 -32.83 17.69 -8.54
C GLU A 370 -31.72 18.67 -8.14
N ILE A 371 -31.04 19.23 -9.16
CA ILE A 371 -30.15 20.38 -9.03
C ILE A 371 -30.76 21.52 -9.82
N THR A 372 -31.23 22.59 -9.16
CA THR A 372 -31.95 23.67 -9.85
C THR A 372 -31.05 24.58 -10.71
N GLY A 373 -29.75 24.68 -10.38
CA GLY A 373 -28.73 25.42 -11.12
C GLY A 373 -28.00 24.55 -12.16
N TYR A 374 -26.68 24.63 -12.17
CA TYR A 374 -25.81 23.82 -13.03
C TYR A 374 -25.10 22.68 -12.26
N LEU A 375 -24.62 21.68 -13.00
CA LEU A 375 -23.69 20.65 -12.54
C LEU A 375 -22.34 20.80 -13.28
N LYS A 376 -21.27 21.00 -12.53
CA LYS A 376 -19.89 21.14 -13.03
C LYS A 376 -19.01 20.01 -12.48
N ILE A 377 -18.22 19.38 -13.33
CA ILE A 377 -17.33 18.28 -12.98
C ILE A 377 -16.01 18.49 -13.70
N THR A 378 -14.95 18.76 -12.95
CA THR A 378 -13.64 19.09 -13.55
C THR A 378 -12.48 18.65 -12.69
N ARG A 379 -11.31 18.38 -13.29
CA ARG A 379 -10.07 18.01 -12.58
C ARG A 379 -10.29 16.93 -11.51
N SER A 380 -11.13 15.94 -11.82
CA SER A 380 -11.57 14.92 -10.87
C SER A 380 -11.06 13.53 -11.28
N PRO A 381 -9.75 13.25 -11.18
CA PRO A 381 -9.14 12.00 -11.64
C PRO A 381 -9.60 10.75 -10.89
N SER A 382 -10.23 10.90 -9.71
CA SER A 382 -10.82 9.78 -8.97
C SER A 382 -12.12 9.23 -9.58
N LEU A 383 -12.77 9.98 -10.48
CA LEU A 383 -14.07 9.61 -11.04
C LEU A 383 -13.93 8.75 -12.29
N VAL A 384 -14.44 7.51 -12.19
CA VAL A 384 -14.62 6.60 -13.33
C VAL A 384 -16.05 6.66 -13.88
N SER A 385 -17.03 6.98 -13.04
CA SER A 385 -18.42 7.22 -13.46
C SER A 385 -19.13 8.21 -12.54
N LEU A 386 -20.30 8.72 -12.95
CA LEU A 386 -21.17 9.54 -12.09
C LEU A 386 -22.33 8.75 -11.46
N HIS A 387 -22.23 7.41 -11.43
CA HIS A 387 -23.30 6.50 -10.97
C HIS A 387 -23.76 6.74 -9.52
N PHE A 388 -22.93 7.41 -8.70
CA PHE A 388 -23.28 7.83 -7.34
C PHE A 388 -24.42 8.86 -7.30
N LEU A 389 -24.67 9.60 -8.39
CA LEU A 389 -25.86 10.44 -8.59
C LEU A 389 -27.08 9.61 -9.01
N ARG A 390 -27.24 8.39 -8.48
CA ARG A 390 -28.22 7.37 -8.93
C ARG A 390 -29.67 7.82 -9.05
N ASN A 391 -30.08 8.80 -8.24
CA ASN A 391 -31.45 9.30 -8.18
C ASN A 391 -31.62 10.67 -8.85
N LEU A 392 -30.55 11.25 -9.43
CA LEU A 392 -30.63 12.53 -10.12
C LEU A 392 -31.48 12.37 -11.38
N HIS A 393 -32.51 13.21 -11.50
CA HIS A 393 -33.47 13.22 -12.61
C HIS A 393 -33.51 14.56 -13.35
N THR A 394 -33.18 15.67 -12.68
CA THR A 394 -33.32 17.01 -13.27
C THR A 394 -32.11 17.90 -12.98
N ILE A 395 -31.61 18.57 -14.02
CA ILE A 395 -30.72 19.73 -13.94
C ILE A 395 -31.49 20.93 -14.50
N GLY A 396 -31.85 21.87 -13.62
CA GLY A 396 -32.81 22.94 -13.90
C GLY A 396 -32.26 24.08 -14.77
N GLY A 397 -30.96 24.37 -14.70
CA GLY A 397 -30.34 25.44 -15.49
C GLY A 397 -30.80 26.86 -15.13
N LYS A 398 -31.30 27.07 -13.90
CA LYS A 398 -31.66 28.41 -13.38
C LYS A 398 -30.44 29.35 -13.35
N PHE A 399 -29.28 28.77 -13.07
CA PHE A 399 -27.96 29.38 -13.18
C PHE A 399 -27.15 28.57 -14.21
N LEU A 400 -26.37 29.25 -15.05
CA LEU A 400 -25.59 28.63 -16.12
C LEU A 400 -24.14 29.11 -16.04
N ILE A 401 -23.20 28.23 -16.38
CA ILE A 401 -21.78 28.56 -16.55
C ILE A 401 -21.64 29.38 -17.83
N ASP A 402 -20.94 30.51 -17.75
CA ASP A 402 -20.75 31.48 -18.83
C ASP A 402 -22.06 31.92 -19.51
N ASN A 403 -23.17 31.89 -18.75
CA ASN A 403 -24.55 32.08 -19.20
C ASN A 403 -25.06 31.08 -20.27
N LEU A 404 -24.32 29.98 -20.52
CA LEU A 404 -24.57 29.05 -21.62
C LEU A 404 -24.79 27.61 -21.16
N TYR A 405 -23.99 27.10 -20.22
CA TYR A 405 -23.92 25.65 -19.94
C TYR A 405 -24.54 25.26 -18.60
N ALA A 406 -25.38 24.22 -18.62
CA ALA A 406 -26.01 23.63 -17.43
C ALA A 406 -25.30 22.36 -16.96
N LEU A 407 -24.65 21.63 -17.86
CA LEU A 407 -23.79 20.49 -17.56
C LEU A 407 -22.41 20.74 -18.18
N TYR A 408 -21.37 20.81 -17.35
CA TYR A 408 -20.01 21.13 -17.76
C TYR A 408 -19.06 20.07 -17.21
N VAL A 409 -18.50 19.23 -18.09
CA VAL A 409 -17.68 18.07 -17.71
C VAL A 409 -16.35 18.15 -18.47
N VAL A 410 -15.31 18.64 -17.81
CA VAL A 410 -14.03 18.95 -18.49
C VAL A 410 -12.82 18.53 -17.67
N ASP A 411 -11.84 17.91 -18.32
CA ASP A 411 -10.55 17.53 -17.71
C ASP A 411 -10.73 16.45 -16.62
N ASN A 412 -11.40 15.36 -17.01
CA ASN A 412 -11.62 14.18 -16.17
C ASN A 412 -11.08 12.93 -16.90
N HIS A 413 -9.75 12.79 -16.93
CA HIS A 413 -9.05 11.76 -17.71
C HIS A 413 -9.54 10.31 -17.52
N TYR A 414 -10.09 10.00 -16.34
CA TYR A 414 -10.49 8.65 -15.94
C TYR A 414 -11.98 8.35 -16.12
N LEU A 415 -12.78 9.35 -16.49
CA LEU A 415 -14.24 9.21 -16.60
C LEU A 415 -14.58 8.35 -17.81
N GLU A 416 -15.21 7.19 -17.58
CA GLU A 416 -15.58 6.18 -18.59
C GLU A 416 -17.10 6.14 -18.82
N ASP A 417 -17.90 6.62 -17.85
CA ASP A 417 -19.36 6.71 -17.96
C ASP A 417 -19.96 7.91 -17.21
N LEU A 418 -21.24 8.19 -17.45
CA LEU A 418 -22.01 9.23 -16.78
C LEU A 418 -23.10 8.61 -15.90
N TRP A 419 -24.15 8.06 -16.48
CA TRP A 419 -25.35 7.64 -15.76
C TRP A 419 -25.53 6.13 -15.76
N ASN A 420 -26.24 5.60 -14.76
CA ASN A 420 -26.60 4.18 -14.73
C ASN A 420 -27.43 3.80 -15.98
N THR A 421 -27.38 2.54 -16.41
CA THR A 421 -27.86 2.07 -17.74
C THR A 421 -29.33 2.39 -18.08
N ASN A 422 -30.17 2.65 -17.07
CA ASN A 422 -31.59 3.02 -17.23
C ASN A 422 -31.93 4.43 -16.71
N GLN A 423 -30.93 5.21 -16.28
CA GLN A 423 -31.12 6.53 -15.71
C GLN A 423 -31.13 7.60 -16.82
N ARG A 424 -32.09 8.53 -16.74
CA ARG A 424 -32.20 9.68 -17.64
C ARG A 424 -32.23 10.95 -16.80
N VAL A 425 -31.49 11.97 -17.21
CA VAL A 425 -31.34 13.25 -16.50
C VAL A 425 -31.78 14.37 -17.44
N ALA A 426 -32.97 14.92 -17.21
CA ALA A 426 -33.52 16.00 -18.01
C ALA A 426 -32.78 17.31 -17.73
N ILE A 427 -32.28 17.95 -18.78
CA ILE A 427 -31.62 19.27 -18.70
C ILE A 427 -32.62 20.31 -19.23
N SER A 428 -33.21 21.07 -18.29
CA SER A 428 -34.39 21.89 -18.56
C SER A 428 -34.09 23.20 -19.30
N LYS A 429 -32.88 23.74 -19.13
CA LYS A 429 -32.37 24.96 -19.75
C LYS A 429 -30.86 24.91 -19.84
N GLY A 430 -30.29 25.43 -20.92
CA GLY A 430 -28.84 25.53 -21.14
C GLY A 430 -28.26 24.32 -21.87
N ARG A 431 -27.05 24.51 -22.40
CA ARG A 431 -26.32 23.54 -23.22
C ARG A 431 -25.40 22.65 -22.37
N ILE A 432 -24.81 21.63 -22.99
CA ILE A 432 -23.74 20.83 -22.39
C ILE A 432 -22.36 21.30 -22.89
N TYR A 433 -21.30 21.02 -22.11
CA TYR A 433 -19.91 21.25 -22.52
C TYR A 433 -19.03 20.08 -22.07
N PHE A 434 -18.36 19.41 -23.02
CA PHE A 434 -17.55 18.21 -22.76
C PHE A 434 -16.23 18.25 -23.54
N HIS A 435 -15.11 18.33 -22.81
CA HIS A 435 -13.76 18.30 -23.39
C HIS A 435 -12.73 17.69 -22.44
N LEU A 436 -11.64 17.13 -22.96
CA LEU A 436 -10.54 16.55 -22.17
C LEU A 436 -10.99 15.39 -21.25
N ASN A 437 -11.98 14.61 -21.67
CA ASN A 437 -12.43 13.40 -20.98
C ASN A 437 -11.93 12.17 -21.76
N ALA A 438 -10.62 11.92 -21.69
CA ALA A 438 -9.92 11.01 -22.59
C ALA A 438 -10.44 9.55 -22.63
N ARG A 439 -11.18 9.10 -21.61
CA ARG A 439 -11.82 7.77 -21.58
C ARG A 439 -13.35 7.78 -21.76
N LEU A 440 -13.99 8.95 -21.90
CA LEU A 440 -15.43 9.05 -22.04
C LEU A 440 -15.82 9.04 -23.51
N CYS A 441 -16.40 7.93 -23.98
CA CYS A 441 -16.83 7.78 -25.37
C CYS A 441 -17.84 8.84 -25.80
N TYR A 442 -17.57 9.48 -26.94
CA TYR A 442 -18.43 10.52 -27.53
C TYR A 442 -19.88 10.04 -27.73
N GLU A 443 -20.09 8.76 -28.04
CA GLU A 443 -21.40 8.15 -28.26
C GLU A 443 -22.28 8.24 -27.02
N LYS A 444 -21.70 8.09 -25.81
CA LYS A 444 -22.42 8.25 -24.53
C LYS A 444 -22.84 9.71 -24.30
N ILE A 445 -22.00 10.66 -24.73
CA ILE A 445 -22.32 12.10 -24.66
C ILE A 445 -23.41 12.46 -25.67
N ALA A 446 -23.34 11.91 -26.90
CA ALA A 446 -24.34 12.14 -27.94
C ALA A 446 -25.74 11.62 -27.55
N GLN A 447 -25.84 10.55 -26.76
CA GLN A 447 -27.10 10.07 -26.20
C GLN A 447 -27.79 11.09 -25.27
N LEU A 448 -27.04 12.00 -24.64
CA LEU A 448 -27.62 13.11 -23.86
C LEU A 448 -28.36 14.12 -24.73
N GLY A 449 -28.10 14.16 -26.05
CA GLY A 449 -28.83 15.01 -26.99
C GLY A 449 -30.34 14.80 -26.98
N GLN A 450 -30.79 13.57 -26.67
CA GLN A 450 -32.22 13.24 -26.50
C GLN A 450 -32.81 13.70 -25.16
N GLN A 451 -31.98 14.12 -24.21
CA GLN A 451 -32.34 14.55 -22.85
C GLN A 451 -32.25 16.08 -22.68
N LEU A 452 -31.73 16.78 -23.71
CA LEU A 452 -31.69 18.23 -23.81
C LEU A 452 -32.99 18.78 -24.42
N LYS A 453 -33.44 19.92 -23.90
CA LYS A 453 -34.52 20.69 -24.52
C LYS A 453 -34.10 21.40 -25.81
N GLU A 454 -32.81 21.66 -25.97
CA GLU A 454 -32.16 22.19 -27.18
C GLU A 454 -31.27 21.10 -27.80
N SER A 455 -31.72 20.47 -28.89
CA SER A 455 -31.14 19.22 -29.41
C SER A 455 -29.82 19.35 -30.17
N ASN A 456 -29.38 20.58 -30.50
CA ASN A 456 -28.24 20.81 -31.38
C ASN A 456 -26.95 21.01 -30.57
N ILE A 457 -26.16 19.93 -30.46
CA ILE A 457 -24.82 19.96 -29.86
C ILE A 457 -23.81 20.45 -30.91
N SER A 458 -23.09 21.54 -30.63
CA SER A 458 -22.02 22.04 -31.51
C SER A 458 -20.71 21.28 -31.31
N ILE A 459 -19.88 21.20 -32.36
CA ILE A 459 -18.50 20.68 -32.28
C ILE A 459 -17.65 21.49 -31.28
N ALA A 460 -17.94 22.78 -31.12
CA ALA A 460 -17.30 23.63 -30.11
C ALA A 460 -17.73 23.27 -28.68
N ASP A 461 -18.96 22.77 -28.50
CA ASP A 461 -19.49 22.39 -27.19
C ASP A 461 -19.01 20.99 -26.76
N VAL A 462 -18.96 20.06 -27.72
CA VAL A 462 -18.50 18.67 -27.53
C VAL A 462 -17.65 18.24 -28.72
N SER A 463 -16.34 18.04 -28.50
CA SER A 463 -15.42 17.57 -29.53
C SER A 463 -15.15 16.06 -29.40
N ARG A 464 -15.30 15.31 -30.50
CA ARG A 464 -14.92 13.88 -30.56
C ARG A 464 -13.41 13.66 -30.41
N ASN A 465 -12.59 14.68 -30.69
CA ASN A 465 -11.13 14.59 -30.58
C ASN A 465 -10.62 14.76 -29.14
N SER A 466 -11.46 15.25 -28.22
CA SER A 466 -11.09 15.48 -26.80
C SER A 466 -11.88 14.61 -25.82
N ASN A 467 -12.72 13.68 -26.32
CA ASN A 467 -13.50 12.76 -25.52
C ASN A 467 -13.41 11.34 -26.13
N GLY A 468 -12.84 10.38 -25.38
CA GLY A 468 -12.68 8.98 -25.82
C GLY A 468 -11.37 8.64 -26.55
N GLU A 469 -10.39 9.52 -26.57
CA GLU A 469 -9.07 9.33 -27.22
C GLU A 469 -8.29 8.08 -26.76
N LEU A 470 -8.35 7.76 -25.46
CA LEU A 470 -7.54 6.71 -24.82
C LEU A 470 -8.31 5.38 -24.61
N LEU A 471 -9.59 5.31 -24.96
CA LEU A 471 -10.41 4.12 -24.79
C LEU A 471 -10.95 3.66 -26.15
N SER A 472 -10.76 2.37 -26.48
CA SER A 472 -11.48 1.78 -27.61
C SER A 472 -12.95 1.63 -27.22
N CYS A 473 -13.79 2.57 -27.64
CA CYS A 473 -15.23 2.51 -27.45
C CYS A 473 -15.79 1.23 -28.09
N ASP A 474 -16.78 0.59 -27.45
CA ASP A 474 -17.24 -0.78 -27.77
C ASP A 474 -17.73 -0.99 -29.22
N ASN A 475 -17.97 0.10 -29.96
CA ASN A 475 -18.16 0.09 -31.40
C ASN A 475 -16.82 -0.01 -32.15
N VAL A 476 -16.07 -1.10 -31.91
CA VAL A 476 -14.89 -1.45 -32.73
C VAL A 476 -15.37 -1.76 -34.15
N ILE A 477 -14.93 -0.96 -35.13
CA ILE A 477 -15.40 -1.07 -36.52
C ILE A 477 -14.78 -2.27 -37.24
N SER A 478 -13.60 -2.75 -36.81
CA SER A 478 -12.99 -4.00 -37.30
C SER A 478 -11.99 -4.61 -36.30
N GLU A 479 -12.02 -5.95 -36.18
CA GLU A 479 -11.07 -6.73 -35.37
C GLU A 479 -9.82 -7.08 -36.21
N LEU A 480 -8.62 -6.81 -35.68
CA LEU A 480 -7.37 -7.29 -36.30
C LEU A 480 -7.12 -8.75 -35.92
N LYS A 481 -6.90 -9.59 -36.92
CA LYS A 481 -6.35 -10.93 -36.71
C LYS A 481 -4.83 -10.89 -36.78
N VAL A 482 -4.20 -11.43 -35.75
CA VAL A 482 -2.74 -11.49 -35.61
C VAL A 482 -2.32 -12.86 -35.12
N THR A 483 -1.19 -13.35 -35.63
CA THR A 483 -0.62 -14.66 -35.31
C THR A 483 0.89 -14.56 -35.09
N THR A 484 1.48 -15.57 -34.47
CA THR A 484 2.94 -15.65 -34.27
C THR A 484 3.51 -16.71 -35.23
N GLU A 485 4.29 -16.28 -36.22
CA GLU A 485 4.80 -17.15 -37.31
C GLU A 485 6.09 -17.89 -36.91
N ALA A 486 6.95 -17.26 -36.11
CA ALA A 486 8.23 -17.83 -35.67
C ALA A 486 8.63 -17.29 -34.28
N ILE A 487 9.34 -18.09 -33.48
CA ILE A 487 9.77 -17.75 -32.12
C ILE A 487 11.19 -18.27 -31.86
N ASN A 488 12.03 -17.43 -31.25
CA ASN A 488 13.37 -17.74 -30.77
C ASN A 488 13.44 -17.46 -29.24
N ALA A 489 14.61 -17.60 -28.61
CA ALA A 489 14.82 -17.34 -27.19
C ALA A 489 14.68 -15.84 -26.84
N ASN A 490 15.03 -14.96 -27.78
CA ASN A 490 15.06 -13.50 -27.57
C ASN A 490 14.21 -12.70 -28.57
N GLU A 491 13.53 -13.38 -29.50
CA GLU A 491 12.81 -12.73 -30.60
C GLU A 491 11.51 -13.48 -30.94
N ALA A 492 10.50 -12.78 -31.45
CA ALA A 492 9.27 -13.38 -31.96
C ALA A 492 8.71 -12.60 -33.14
N ARG A 493 8.33 -13.31 -34.21
CA ARG A 493 7.72 -12.72 -35.41
C ARG A 493 6.21 -12.72 -35.30
N ILE A 494 5.62 -11.53 -35.30
CA ILE A 494 4.17 -11.33 -35.38
C ILE A 494 3.79 -11.10 -36.84
N VAL A 495 2.68 -11.69 -37.26
CA VAL A 495 2.09 -11.53 -38.59
C VAL A 495 0.64 -11.10 -38.46
N ILE A 496 0.27 -10.07 -39.19
CA ILE A 496 -1.08 -9.53 -39.30
C ILE A 496 -1.73 -10.12 -40.56
N ASP A 497 -3.03 -10.47 -40.48
CA ASP A 497 -3.80 -10.89 -41.65
C ASP A 497 -3.89 -9.76 -42.70
N PHE A 498 -4.12 -10.12 -43.96
CA PHE A 498 -4.23 -9.14 -45.06
C PHE A 498 -5.36 -8.13 -44.80
N LEU A 499 -5.04 -6.84 -44.94
CA LEU A 499 -6.02 -5.77 -44.80
C LEU A 499 -6.65 -5.43 -46.16
N PRO A 500 -7.95 -5.07 -46.19
CA PRO A 500 -8.60 -4.63 -47.42
C PRO A 500 -8.02 -3.28 -47.89
N PRO A 501 -8.03 -2.97 -49.21
CA PRO A 501 -7.43 -1.75 -49.76
C PRO A 501 -7.94 -0.47 -49.12
N GLU A 502 -9.23 -0.43 -48.75
CA GLU A 502 -9.87 0.71 -48.07
C GLU A 502 -9.22 1.02 -46.71
N ALA A 503 -8.76 -0.02 -46.01
CA ALA A 503 -8.07 0.13 -44.73
C ALA A 503 -6.60 0.57 -44.88
N LEU A 504 -5.98 0.27 -46.03
CA LEU A 504 -4.59 0.67 -46.31
C LEU A 504 -4.41 2.15 -46.66
N VAL A 505 -5.47 2.85 -47.08
CA VAL A 505 -5.39 4.26 -47.48
C VAL A 505 -5.02 5.19 -46.31
N PRO A 506 -5.69 5.16 -45.15
CA PRO A 506 -5.31 5.98 -43.99
C PRO A 506 -4.26 5.32 -43.08
N LEU A 507 -3.81 4.09 -43.38
CA LEU A 507 -2.82 3.38 -42.57
C LEU A 507 -1.43 4.00 -42.70
N ILE A 508 -0.86 4.41 -41.56
CA ILE A 508 0.54 4.82 -41.41
C ILE A 508 1.41 3.62 -41.02
N GLY A 509 0.87 2.72 -40.19
CA GLY A 509 1.53 1.47 -39.78
C GLY A 509 0.88 0.85 -38.55
N TYR A 510 1.66 0.27 -37.65
CA TYR A 510 1.15 -0.51 -36.52
C TYR A 510 1.89 -0.22 -35.21
N VAL A 511 1.17 -0.40 -34.10
CA VAL A 511 1.69 -0.34 -32.74
C VAL A 511 1.51 -1.70 -32.08
N TYR A 512 2.62 -2.33 -31.70
CA TYR A 512 2.68 -3.62 -31.02
C TYR A 512 2.83 -3.38 -29.52
N PHE A 513 1.84 -3.80 -28.75
CA PHE A 513 1.87 -3.79 -27.29
C PHE A 513 2.21 -5.19 -26.78
N TYR A 514 3.24 -5.34 -25.96
CA TYR A 514 3.63 -6.65 -25.42
C TYR A 514 4.12 -6.56 -23.97
N ARG A 515 3.88 -7.61 -23.16
CA ARG A 515 4.35 -7.68 -21.77
C ARG A 515 4.55 -9.10 -21.24
N GLU A 516 5.38 -9.23 -20.21
CA GLU A 516 5.59 -10.48 -19.49
C GLU A 516 4.30 -10.93 -18.81
N ALA A 517 3.91 -12.18 -19.05
CA ALA A 517 2.58 -12.71 -18.80
C ALA A 517 2.62 -14.14 -18.23
N PRO A 518 3.03 -14.35 -16.96
CA PRO A 518 3.07 -15.68 -16.35
C PRO A 518 1.72 -16.41 -16.33
N LYS A 519 0.62 -15.65 -16.35
CA LYS A 519 -0.78 -16.13 -16.38
C LYS A 519 -1.53 -15.45 -17.52
N ARG A 520 -2.50 -16.16 -18.13
CA ARG A 520 -3.34 -15.65 -19.23
C ARG A 520 -4.58 -14.88 -18.75
N ASN A 521 -4.41 -14.01 -17.74
CA ASN A 521 -5.50 -13.24 -17.11
C ASN A 521 -5.27 -11.73 -17.24
N ILE A 522 -4.88 -11.30 -18.44
CA ILE A 522 -4.45 -9.92 -18.73
C ILE A 522 -5.56 -9.17 -19.46
N SER A 523 -5.89 -7.96 -18.97
CA SER A 523 -6.71 -6.97 -19.67
C SER A 523 -5.85 -6.07 -20.55
N LYS A 524 -6.42 -5.59 -21.68
CA LYS A 524 -5.76 -4.61 -22.57
C LYS A 524 -5.42 -3.33 -21.79
N TYR A 525 -6.31 -2.91 -20.91
CA TYR A 525 -6.20 -1.70 -20.10
C TYR A 525 -5.99 -2.01 -18.61
N ASN A 526 -5.09 -1.29 -17.96
CA ASN A 526 -5.03 -1.17 -16.50
C ASN A 526 -5.73 0.13 -16.04
N ARG A 527 -6.27 0.14 -14.82
CA ARG A 527 -7.08 1.25 -14.26
C ARG A 527 -6.30 2.54 -13.92
N HIS A 528 -5.02 2.66 -14.29
CA HIS A 528 -4.16 3.78 -13.91
C HIS A 528 -3.51 4.44 -15.13
N GLY A 529 -4.03 5.61 -15.53
CA GLY A 529 -3.57 6.45 -16.63
C GLY A 529 -2.43 7.40 -16.27
N CYS A 530 -1.63 7.05 -15.26
CA CYS A 530 -0.37 7.72 -14.94
C CYS A 530 0.80 6.76 -15.22
N GLY A 531 1.09 6.52 -16.51
CA GLY A 531 2.39 6.03 -16.98
C GLY A 531 2.89 4.68 -16.45
N GLN A 532 2.00 3.78 -16.03
CA GLN A 532 2.36 2.38 -15.69
C GLN A 532 1.41 1.37 -16.33
N ASP A 533 1.07 1.60 -17.61
CA ASP A 533 0.78 0.46 -18.47
C ASP A 533 2.05 -0.37 -18.59
N SER A 534 2.02 -1.58 -18.01
CA SER A 534 3.15 -2.52 -18.04
C SER A 534 3.37 -3.16 -19.42
N TRP A 535 2.79 -2.56 -20.46
CA TRP A 535 2.95 -2.91 -21.87
C TRP A 535 4.12 -2.13 -22.44
N PHE A 536 5.14 -2.85 -22.90
CA PHE A 536 6.12 -2.30 -23.83
C PHE A 536 5.42 -1.99 -25.15
N MET A 537 5.82 -0.89 -25.77
CA MET A 537 5.27 -0.41 -27.04
C MET A 537 6.39 -0.40 -28.08
N ASP A 538 6.14 -1.04 -29.21
CA ASP A 538 7.00 -1.00 -30.40
C ASP A 538 6.16 -0.51 -31.58
N THR A 539 6.63 0.52 -32.28
CA THR A 539 5.82 1.24 -33.30
C THR A 539 6.55 1.23 -34.63
N THR A 540 5.88 0.70 -35.65
CA THR A 540 6.38 0.70 -37.03
C THR A 540 5.53 1.62 -37.90
N SER A 541 6.17 2.54 -38.62
CA SER A 541 5.56 3.39 -39.67
C SER A 541 5.64 2.71 -41.04
N SER A 542 5.39 1.39 -41.05
CA SER A 542 5.39 0.54 -42.24
C SER A 542 4.05 -0.17 -42.39
N LYS A 543 3.61 -0.36 -43.64
CA LYS A 543 2.41 -1.15 -43.99
C LYS A 543 2.68 -2.65 -44.04
N GLN A 544 3.94 -3.08 -43.86
CA GLN A 544 4.35 -4.49 -43.88
C GLN A 544 3.60 -5.29 -42.81
N ARG A 545 3.14 -6.48 -43.18
CA ARG A 545 2.35 -7.36 -42.30
C ARG A 545 3.18 -8.09 -41.23
N ARG A 546 4.51 -8.11 -41.39
CA ARG A 546 5.46 -8.82 -40.51
C ARG A 546 6.18 -7.82 -39.63
N HIS A 547 6.37 -8.18 -38.37
CA HIS A 547 7.23 -7.45 -37.44
C HIS A 547 7.95 -8.43 -36.51
N VAL A 548 9.18 -8.11 -36.13
CA VAL A 548 9.98 -8.93 -35.21
C VAL A 548 10.19 -8.18 -33.91
N LEU A 549 9.52 -8.63 -32.84
CA LEU A 549 9.81 -8.17 -31.49
C LEU A 549 11.19 -8.71 -31.08
N ARG A 550 12.09 -7.83 -30.64
CA ARG A 550 13.45 -8.16 -30.22
C ARG A 550 13.66 -7.98 -28.71
N HIS A 551 14.82 -8.41 -28.21
CA HIS A 551 15.26 -8.26 -26.81
C HIS A 551 14.32 -8.89 -25.75
N LEU A 552 13.59 -9.95 -26.14
CA LEU A 552 12.76 -10.73 -25.22
C LEU A 552 13.64 -11.58 -24.28
N LYS A 553 13.08 -11.98 -23.13
CA LYS A 553 13.73 -12.92 -22.20
C LYS A 553 13.50 -14.37 -22.66
N PRO A 554 14.50 -15.27 -22.54
CA PRO A 554 14.33 -16.70 -22.79
C PRO A 554 13.27 -17.35 -21.88
N TYR A 555 12.64 -18.42 -22.39
CA TYR A 555 11.61 -19.23 -21.72
C TYR A 555 10.46 -18.47 -21.04
N THR A 556 10.20 -17.25 -21.48
CA THR A 556 9.27 -16.31 -20.86
C THR A 556 8.00 -16.24 -21.68
N GLN A 557 6.85 -16.30 -20.99
CA GLN A 557 5.55 -16.15 -21.62
C GLN A 557 5.21 -14.66 -21.75
N TYR A 558 4.88 -14.24 -22.96
CA TYR A 558 4.46 -12.88 -23.28
C TYR A 558 2.99 -12.88 -23.69
N ALA A 559 2.28 -11.82 -23.30
CA ALA A 559 1.02 -11.40 -23.90
C ALA A 559 1.31 -10.29 -24.89
N TYR A 560 0.56 -10.20 -25.98
CA TYR A 560 0.64 -9.08 -26.91
C TYR A 560 -0.71 -8.78 -27.57
N PHE A 561 -0.87 -7.55 -28.05
CA PHE A 561 -1.93 -7.16 -28.99
C PHE A 561 -1.42 -6.05 -29.91
N VAL A 562 -2.09 -5.85 -31.04
CA VAL A 562 -1.68 -4.88 -32.08
C VAL A 562 -2.80 -3.88 -32.33
N LYS A 563 -2.44 -2.60 -32.51
CA LYS A 563 -3.35 -1.53 -32.96
C LYS A 563 -2.83 -0.94 -34.27
N THR A 564 -3.72 -0.58 -35.21
CA THR A 564 -3.35 0.25 -36.38
C THR A 564 -3.02 1.68 -35.95
N LEU A 565 -1.99 2.25 -36.58
CA LEU A 565 -1.69 3.68 -36.57
C LEU A 565 -2.26 4.30 -37.86
N THR A 566 -3.27 5.16 -37.75
CA THR A 566 -3.93 5.80 -38.91
C THR A 566 -3.82 7.32 -38.87
N ILE A 567 -4.16 7.99 -39.98
CA ILE A 567 -4.17 9.46 -40.09
C ILE A 567 -5.30 10.07 -39.23
N THR A 568 -5.01 11.18 -38.56
CA THR A 568 -5.90 11.79 -37.54
C THR A 568 -7.31 12.12 -38.02
N SER A 569 -7.50 12.40 -39.31
CA SER A 569 -8.81 12.63 -39.92
C SER A 569 -9.60 11.36 -40.28
N TYR A 570 -9.11 10.16 -39.94
CA TYR A 570 -9.71 8.87 -40.33
C TYR A 570 -9.73 7.80 -39.21
N HIS A 571 -9.19 8.08 -38.02
CA HIS A 571 -9.22 7.16 -36.85
C HIS A 571 -10.61 6.53 -36.62
N TYR A 572 -11.68 7.32 -36.80
CA TYR A 572 -13.06 6.93 -36.51
C TYR A 572 -13.72 5.97 -37.53
N HIS A 573 -12.98 5.50 -38.54
CA HIS A 573 -13.47 4.54 -39.53
C HIS A 573 -12.55 3.33 -39.76
N VAL A 574 -11.26 3.44 -39.42
CA VAL A 574 -10.24 2.45 -39.81
C VAL A 574 -9.34 2.03 -38.64
N ASP A 575 -9.46 2.62 -37.45
CA ASP A 575 -8.76 2.10 -36.27
C ASP A 575 -9.28 0.70 -35.92
N ALA A 576 -8.38 -0.27 -36.04
CA ALA A 576 -8.60 -1.67 -35.71
C ALA A 576 -7.63 -2.10 -34.60
N THR A 577 -8.07 -3.02 -33.74
CA THR A 577 -7.27 -3.55 -32.63
C THR A 577 -7.44 -5.07 -32.58
N SER A 578 -6.37 -5.80 -32.26
CA SER A 578 -6.44 -7.26 -32.12
C SER A 578 -6.93 -7.69 -30.74
N GLU A 579 -7.35 -8.95 -30.63
CA GLU A 579 -7.41 -9.60 -29.32
C GLU A 579 -6.02 -9.87 -28.74
N ILE A 580 -5.99 -10.10 -27.42
CA ILE A 580 -4.73 -10.43 -26.72
C ILE A 580 -4.33 -11.85 -27.05
N GLN A 581 -3.20 -11.98 -27.74
CA GLN A 581 -2.55 -13.24 -28.05
C GLN A 581 -1.40 -13.50 -27.07
N TYR A 582 -0.98 -14.77 -26.99
CA TYR A 582 0.06 -15.21 -26.07
C TYR A 582 1.06 -16.12 -26.78
N PHE A 583 2.35 -15.90 -26.54
CA PHE A 583 3.42 -16.79 -26.99
C PHE A 583 4.42 -17.02 -25.84
N ARG A 584 5.31 -17.99 -26.00
CA ARG A 584 6.42 -18.26 -25.06
C ARG A 584 7.71 -18.37 -25.86
N THR A 585 8.72 -17.59 -25.49
CA THR A 585 10.05 -17.66 -26.11
C THR A 585 10.71 -19.03 -25.87
N ALA A 586 11.61 -19.40 -26.79
CA ALA A 586 12.38 -20.63 -26.66
C ALA A 586 13.29 -20.61 -25.41
N PRO A 587 13.71 -21.76 -24.87
CA PRO A 587 14.70 -21.80 -23.81
C PRO A 587 16.06 -21.26 -24.31
N GLY A 588 16.87 -20.77 -23.38
CA GLY A 588 18.26 -20.35 -23.60
C GLY A 588 19.18 -20.91 -22.52
N ARG A 589 20.50 -20.74 -22.68
CA ARG A 589 21.47 -21.20 -21.65
C ARG A 589 21.19 -20.56 -20.29
N PRO A 590 21.18 -21.32 -19.19
CA PRO A 590 20.97 -20.78 -17.85
C PRO A 590 22.15 -19.89 -17.42
N GLY A 591 21.88 -18.93 -16.53
CA GLY A 591 22.91 -18.15 -15.87
C GLY A 591 23.71 -18.95 -14.81
N PRO A 592 24.69 -18.32 -14.15
CA PRO A 592 25.37 -18.92 -12.99
C PRO A 592 24.39 -19.13 -11.82
N LEU A 593 24.75 -20.04 -10.91
CA LEU A 593 23.95 -20.34 -9.72
C LEU A 593 23.81 -19.10 -8.83
N ALA A 594 22.63 -18.90 -8.23
CA ALA A 594 22.36 -17.67 -7.48
C ALA A 594 23.15 -17.57 -6.16
N LYS A 595 23.52 -18.73 -5.58
CA LYS A 595 24.32 -18.89 -4.36
C LYS A 595 24.82 -20.34 -4.29
N ILE A 596 26.02 -20.55 -3.74
CA ILE A 596 26.57 -21.86 -3.39
C ILE A 596 27.29 -21.75 -2.03
N TYR A 597 27.22 -22.77 -1.19
CA TYR A 597 28.03 -22.91 0.02
C TYR A 597 28.23 -24.39 0.38
N TYR A 598 29.15 -24.65 1.31
CA TYR A 598 29.37 -25.99 1.85
C TYR A 598 29.20 -26.04 3.37
N ARG A 599 28.99 -27.25 3.88
CA ARG A 599 29.04 -27.63 5.28
C ARG A 599 29.95 -28.86 5.36
N PRO A 600 31.09 -28.80 6.07
CA PRO A 600 31.89 -30.00 6.29
C PRO A 600 31.17 -30.89 7.32
N VAL A 601 30.93 -32.15 6.95
CA VAL A 601 30.13 -33.10 7.75
C VAL A 601 31.03 -33.97 8.61
N SER A 602 32.11 -34.47 8.02
CA SER A 602 33.10 -35.30 8.68
C SER A 602 34.51 -35.01 8.12
N PRO A 603 35.57 -35.65 8.64
CA PRO A 603 36.91 -35.54 8.05
C PRO A 603 37.00 -36.03 6.59
N THR A 604 36.02 -36.79 6.09
CA THR A 604 36.02 -37.37 4.74
C THR A 604 34.79 -36.97 3.91
N GLU A 605 33.95 -36.07 4.42
CA GLU A 605 32.66 -35.72 3.80
C GLU A 605 32.34 -34.22 3.85
N ILE A 606 31.90 -33.69 2.72
CA ILE A 606 31.43 -32.30 2.58
C ILE A 606 30.04 -32.31 1.93
N GLU A 607 29.08 -31.67 2.59
CA GLU A 607 27.75 -31.41 2.03
C GLU A 607 27.72 -30.03 1.35
N ILE A 608 27.39 -29.99 0.07
CA ILE A 608 27.31 -28.76 -0.73
C ILE A 608 25.83 -28.42 -0.95
N HIS A 609 25.49 -27.14 -0.84
CA HIS A 609 24.15 -26.60 -1.06
C HIS A 609 24.19 -25.46 -2.06
N TRP A 610 23.22 -25.39 -2.98
CA TRP A 610 23.14 -24.33 -3.98
C TRP A 610 21.71 -23.86 -4.25
N TRP A 611 21.60 -22.65 -4.78
CA TRP A 611 20.35 -22.06 -5.26
C TRP A 611 20.34 -22.14 -6.79
N PRO A 612 19.18 -22.43 -7.41
CA PRO A 612 19.02 -22.35 -8.86
C PRO A 612 19.50 -21.01 -9.44
N PRO A 613 19.87 -20.95 -10.74
CA PRO A 613 20.23 -19.70 -11.40
C PRO A 613 19.14 -18.64 -11.28
N ARG A 614 19.52 -17.37 -11.08
CA ARG A 614 18.55 -16.24 -11.07
C ARG A 614 17.81 -16.10 -12.39
N ASN A 615 18.52 -16.37 -13.48
CA ASN A 615 18.00 -16.44 -14.84
C ASN A 615 18.11 -17.90 -15.31
N PRO A 616 17.14 -18.77 -15.00
CA PRO A 616 17.21 -20.19 -15.36
C PRO A 616 17.01 -20.40 -16.87
N ASN A 617 16.39 -19.44 -17.57
CA ASN A 617 16.21 -19.43 -19.03
C ASN A 617 15.56 -20.69 -19.63
N GLY A 618 14.90 -21.50 -18.80
CA GLY A 618 14.38 -22.83 -19.12
C GLY A 618 13.97 -23.57 -17.86
N ILE A 619 13.57 -24.83 -18.02
CA ILE A 619 13.46 -25.78 -16.90
C ILE A 619 14.85 -26.39 -16.70
N ILE A 620 15.40 -26.28 -15.49
CA ILE A 620 16.67 -26.92 -15.13
C ILE A 620 16.42 -28.43 -15.02
N SER A 621 17.09 -29.22 -15.87
CA SER A 621 16.97 -30.68 -15.87
C SER A 621 18.01 -31.34 -14.97
N LYS A 622 19.21 -30.78 -14.91
CA LYS A 622 20.33 -31.30 -14.11
C LYS A 622 21.36 -30.25 -13.71
N TYR A 623 22.16 -30.61 -12.72
CA TYR A 623 23.40 -29.95 -12.35
C TYR A 623 24.58 -30.91 -12.58
N LEU A 624 25.71 -30.38 -13.05
CA LEU A 624 26.95 -31.11 -13.28
C LEU A 624 28.01 -30.62 -12.30
N LEU A 625 28.50 -31.52 -11.44
CA LEU A 625 29.44 -31.24 -10.36
C LEU A 625 30.79 -31.87 -10.66
N LYS A 626 31.85 -31.06 -10.59
CA LYS A 626 33.25 -31.50 -10.62
C LYS A 626 33.97 -31.06 -9.35
N TYR A 627 34.87 -31.86 -8.81
CA TYR A 627 35.73 -31.47 -7.69
C TYR A 627 37.18 -31.95 -7.86
N ASP A 628 38.13 -31.03 -7.67
CA ASP A 628 39.57 -31.30 -7.74
C ASP A 628 40.23 -30.91 -6.41
N VAL A 629 41.36 -31.54 -6.04
CA VAL A 629 42.17 -31.10 -4.88
C VAL A 629 42.85 -29.77 -5.23
N ALA A 630 42.86 -28.82 -4.29
CA ALA A 630 43.59 -27.57 -4.46
C ALA A 630 45.10 -27.80 -4.26
N GLU A 631 45.89 -27.80 -5.34
CA GLU A 631 47.35 -27.85 -5.22
C GLU A 631 47.90 -26.54 -4.65
N GLU A 632 48.63 -26.63 -3.53
CA GLU A 632 49.42 -25.52 -2.99
C GLU A 632 50.62 -25.21 -3.90
N ASN A 633 50.40 -24.41 -4.94
CA ASN A 633 51.49 -23.78 -5.65
C ASN A 633 52.16 -22.74 -4.74
N HIS A 634 53.22 -23.17 -4.04
CA HIS A 634 54.08 -22.31 -3.24
C HIS A 634 54.81 -21.26 -4.10
N THR A 635 54.15 -20.14 -4.40
CA THR A 635 54.85 -18.87 -4.63
C THR A 635 54.99 -18.13 -3.30
N SER A 636 56.18 -18.23 -2.71
CA SER A 636 56.55 -17.58 -1.46
C SER A 636 56.60 -16.05 -1.60
N VAL A 637 55.45 -15.38 -1.49
CA VAL A 637 55.41 -13.96 -1.15
C VAL A 637 55.73 -13.86 0.33
N ALA A 638 56.94 -13.40 0.65
CA ALA A 638 57.42 -13.28 2.02
C ALA A 638 56.58 -12.27 2.82
N ILE A 639 55.70 -12.78 3.69
CA ILE A 639 55.06 -11.98 4.75
C ILE A 639 56.15 -11.68 5.80
N PRO A 640 56.43 -10.40 6.13
CA PRO A 640 57.48 -10.09 7.10
C PRO A 640 57.16 -10.66 8.49
N ASN A 641 58.10 -11.43 9.05
CA ASN A 641 58.03 -11.98 10.41
C ASN A 641 58.01 -10.86 11.47
N LYS A 642 56.84 -10.32 11.80
CA LYS A 642 56.68 -9.37 12.91
C LYS A 642 55.26 -9.28 13.49
N LEU A 643 54.65 -10.42 13.83
CA LEU A 643 53.34 -10.46 14.52
C LEU A 643 53.15 -11.63 15.51
N PHE A 644 54.24 -12.04 16.19
CA PHE A 644 54.15 -12.73 17.48
C PHE A 644 54.78 -11.84 18.55
N GLY A 645 53.95 -11.06 19.24
CA GLY A 645 54.39 -10.10 20.25
C GLY A 645 53.21 -9.36 20.89
N ASN A 646 52.84 -9.84 22.08
CA ASN A 646 51.89 -9.27 23.05
C ASN A 646 50.44 -9.01 22.60
N ALA A 647 49.51 -9.63 23.34
CA ALA A 647 48.12 -9.20 23.39
C ALA A 647 48.04 -7.84 24.09
N ASP A 648 47.45 -6.84 23.41
CA ASP A 648 46.83 -5.65 24.02
C ASP A 648 46.11 -4.72 23.02
N ASN A 649 46.06 -5.06 21.71
CA ASN A 649 45.25 -4.33 20.74
C ASN A 649 44.57 -5.26 19.73
N CYS A 650 43.34 -5.69 20.03
CA CYS A 650 42.42 -6.22 19.03
C CYS A 650 41.90 -5.07 18.14
N HIS A 651 42.73 -4.60 17.22
CA HIS A 651 42.27 -3.69 16.17
C HIS A 651 41.50 -4.50 15.13
N CYS A 652 40.17 -4.42 15.16
CA CYS A 652 39.36 -4.91 14.04
C CYS A 652 39.86 -4.24 12.74
N PRO A 653 39.93 -4.96 11.61
CA PRO A 653 40.23 -4.32 10.34
C PRO A 653 39.18 -3.22 10.11
N LYS A 654 39.63 -1.99 9.91
CA LYS A 654 38.76 -0.92 9.43
C LYS A 654 38.34 -1.27 8.01
N MET A 655 37.17 -1.86 7.87
CA MET A 655 36.48 -1.85 6.58
C MET A 655 36.19 -0.41 6.20
N ASP A 656 36.48 -0.04 4.97
CA ASP A 656 35.93 1.18 4.39
C ASP A 656 34.41 1.14 4.46
N ALA A 657 33.81 2.27 4.85
CA ALA A 657 32.36 2.39 4.97
C ALA A 657 31.63 2.19 3.62
N GLU A 658 32.35 2.28 2.50
CA GLU A 658 31.85 2.01 1.15
C GLU A 658 31.69 0.51 0.82
N LEU A 659 32.36 -0.39 1.57
CA LEU A 659 32.22 -1.84 1.39
C LEU A 659 31.17 -2.50 2.31
N SER A 660 30.53 -1.71 3.19
CA SER A 660 29.42 -2.15 4.05
C SER A 660 28.08 -1.56 3.58
N GLY A 661 27.76 -1.74 2.31
CA GLY A 661 26.47 -1.36 1.73
C GLY A 661 25.31 -2.28 2.17
N PRO A 662 24.06 -1.77 2.27
CA PRO A 662 22.92 -2.53 2.79
C PRO A 662 22.34 -3.52 1.76
N THR A 663 21.59 -4.50 2.27
CA THR A 663 20.59 -5.24 1.47
C THR A 663 19.23 -4.51 1.50
N PRO A 664 18.15 -5.03 0.89
CA PRO A 664 17.31 -4.25 -0.01
C PRO A 664 16.38 -3.22 0.67
N LEU A 665 15.81 -2.34 -0.18
CA LEU A 665 14.71 -1.39 0.10
C LEU A 665 15.09 -0.11 0.86
N ASP A 666 15.59 0.87 0.12
CA ASP A 666 14.96 2.19 0.18
C ASP A 666 14.78 2.74 -1.24
N LYS A 667 13.66 3.46 -1.45
CA LYS A 667 13.40 4.24 -2.66
C LYS A 667 13.86 5.68 -2.39
N ASP A 668 14.13 6.43 -3.45
CA ASP A 668 14.43 7.88 -3.44
C ASP A 668 15.89 8.27 -3.15
N TYR A 669 16.85 7.81 -3.98
CA TYR A 669 18.26 8.27 -3.91
C TYR A 669 18.88 8.89 -5.20
N TYR A 670 18.17 9.00 -6.33
CA TYR A 670 18.67 9.79 -7.47
C TYR A 670 17.59 10.60 -8.18
N HIS A 671 17.81 11.92 -8.25
CA HIS A 671 17.06 12.88 -9.07
C HIS A 671 18.02 13.71 -9.96
N PRO A 672 18.33 13.21 -11.16
CA PRO A 672 18.57 14.02 -12.36
C PRO A 672 17.42 13.74 -13.36
N GLU A 673 16.71 14.69 -13.97
CA GLU A 673 16.96 16.11 -14.17
C GLU A 673 15.67 16.94 -14.07
N LYS A 674 15.80 18.18 -13.58
CA LYS A 674 14.92 19.28 -13.97
C LYS A 674 15.62 20.07 -15.08
N ILE A 675 15.17 19.95 -16.32
CA ILE A 675 15.35 21.03 -17.31
C ILE A 675 14.02 21.18 -18.06
N VAL A 676 13.44 22.38 -17.97
CA VAL A 676 12.39 22.86 -18.86
C VAL A 676 12.97 24.09 -19.56
N TYR A 677 13.00 24.07 -20.88
CA TYR A 677 13.02 25.26 -21.73
C TYR A 677 12.18 24.97 -23.00
N ASP A 678 11.85 26.04 -23.71
CA ASP A 678 10.54 26.25 -24.33
C ASP A 678 10.62 26.40 -25.87
N GLU A 679 9.47 26.56 -26.51
CA GLU A 679 9.27 26.96 -27.93
C GLU A 679 9.63 25.90 -29.01
N GLY A 680 8.97 25.81 -30.17
CA GLY A 680 7.83 26.58 -30.71
C GLY A 680 7.30 25.99 -32.03
N LEU A 681 6.13 26.45 -32.49
CA LEU A 681 5.43 25.96 -33.69
C LEU A 681 6.19 26.13 -35.02
N SER A 682 5.91 25.27 -36.00
CA SER A 682 5.68 25.72 -37.39
C SER A 682 4.85 24.73 -38.24
N ASN A 683 4.03 25.30 -39.13
CA ASN A 683 3.02 24.60 -39.94
C ASN A 683 3.63 23.88 -41.16
N PHE A 684 2.92 22.85 -41.66
CA PHE A 684 2.79 22.68 -43.11
C PHE A 684 1.35 22.34 -43.53
N ILE A 685 0.75 23.27 -44.29
CA ILE A 685 -0.50 23.09 -45.03
C ILE A 685 -0.18 22.39 -46.34
N TYR A 686 -0.99 21.41 -46.75
CA TYR A 686 -1.01 20.92 -48.13
C TYR A 686 -2.35 21.22 -48.80
N VAL A 687 -2.28 21.96 -49.90
CA VAL A 687 -3.43 22.25 -50.78
C VAL A 687 -3.50 21.20 -51.87
N SER A 688 -4.66 20.57 -52.05
CA SER A 688 -4.91 19.66 -53.16
C SER A 688 -5.12 20.42 -54.48
N LYS A 689 -4.53 19.91 -55.57
CA LYS A 689 -4.88 20.34 -56.94
C LYS A 689 -5.75 19.27 -57.60
N PRO A 690 -6.83 19.63 -58.30
CA PRO A 690 -7.61 18.67 -59.06
C PRO A 690 -6.84 18.23 -60.31
N LYS A 691 -6.81 16.92 -60.60
CA LYS A 691 -6.48 16.39 -61.91
C LYS A 691 -7.76 15.91 -62.58
N ASN A 692 -8.18 16.59 -63.65
CA ASN A 692 -9.10 16.01 -64.61
C ASN A 692 -8.36 14.93 -65.40
N LEU A 693 -8.84 13.68 -65.34
CA LEU A 693 -8.58 12.69 -66.38
C LEU A 693 -9.92 12.12 -66.87
N SER A 694 -10.33 12.56 -68.05
CA SER A 694 -11.30 11.86 -68.87
C SER A 694 -10.59 10.77 -69.67
N ARG A 695 -11.07 9.52 -69.62
CA ARG A 695 -10.77 8.53 -70.68
C ARG A 695 -11.82 7.41 -70.76
N VAL A 696 -12.52 7.45 -71.89
CA VAL A 696 -13.07 6.34 -72.71
C VAL A 696 -13.21 4.98 -72.02
N VAL A 697 -14.46 4.59 -71.78
CA VAL A 697 -14.86 3.22 -71.44
C VAL A 697 -14.72 2.32 -72.68
N LYS A 698 -14.00 1.20 -72.55
CA LYS A 698 -14.16 0.05 -73.45
C LYS A 698 -15.29 -0.83 -72.92
N THR A 699 -16.03 -1.47 -73.82
CA THR A 699 -17.13 -2.38 -73.48
C THR A 699 -16.61 -3.72 -72.96
N GLU A 700 -16.40 -3.79 -71.66
CA GLU A 700 -16.38 -5.03 -70.88
C GLU A 700 -17.62 -5.07 -69.98
N ASP A 701 -18.05 -6.25 -69.51
CA ASP A 701 -19.16 -6.35 -68.56
C ASP A 701 -18.80 -5.55 -67.28
N PRO A 702 -19.63 -4.58 -66.84
CA PRO A 702 -19.35 -3.80 -65.65
C PRO A 702 -19.07 -4.62 -64.39
N LYS A 703 -19.65 -5.83 -64.26
CA LYS A 703 -19.35 -6.74 -63.14
C LYS A 703 -17.97 -7.36 -63.26
N GLU A 704 -17.61 -7.85 -64.45
CA GLU A 704 -16.31 -8.50 -64.67
C GLU A 704 -15.17 -7.49 -64.63
N TYR A 705 -15.39 -6.27 -65.14
CA TYR A 705 -14.47 -5.14 -64.98
C TYR A 705 -14.32 -4.75 -63.51
N PHE A 706 -15.41 -4.60 -62.76
CA PHE A 706 -15.36 -4.25 -61.33
C PHE A 706 -14.66 -5.32 -60.49
N LEU A 707 -14.97 -6.61 -60.72
CA LEU A 707 -14.30 -7.73 -60.05
C LEU A 707 -12.80 -7.76 -60.37
N ARG A 708 -12.42 -7.56 -61.64
CA ARG A 708 -11.01 -7.51 -62.05
C ARG A 708 -10.26 -6.34 -61.43
N ILE A 709 -10.89 -5.16 -61.35
CA ILE A 709 -10.32 -3.99 -60.65
C ILE A 709 -10.18 -4.27 -59.16
N GLN A 710 -11.15 -4.92 -58.52
CA GLN A 710 -11.03 -5.35 -57.12
C GLN A 710 -9.92 -6.39 -56.92
N GLU A 711 -9.78 -7.38 -57.81
CA GLU A 711 -8.70 -8.36 -57.77
C GLU A 711 -7.32 -7.71 -58.00
N GLU A 712 -7.21 -6.76 -58.93
CA GLU A 712 -5.98 -6.00 -59.19
C GLU A 712 -5.61 -5.12 -57.98
N GLN A 713 -6.57 -4.43 -57.39
CA GLN A 713 -6.38 -3.65 -56.15
C GLN A 713 -5.98 -4.55 -54.97
N MET A 714 -6.63 -5.70 -54.80
CA MET A 714 -6.27 -6.70 -53.79
C MET A 714 -4.87 -7.28 -54.02
N ASN A 715 -4.49 -7.54 -55.27
CA ASN A 715 -3.17 -8.10 -55.60
C ASN A 715 -2.04 -7.06 -55.50
N ASN A 716 -2.33 -5.77 -55.69
CA ASN A 716 -1.38 -4.69 -55.43
C ASN A 716 -1.25 -4.41 -53.92
N SER A 717 -2.36 -4.40 -53.17
CA SER A 717 -2.37 -4.40 -51.69
C SER A 717 -1.50 -5.52 -51.10
N LYS A 718 -1.65 -6.75 -51.60
CA LYS A 718 -0.82 -7.91 -51.20
C LYS A 718 0.68 -7.71 -51.45
N LYS A 719 1.09 -6.93 -52.47
CA LYS A 719 2.51 -6.62 -52.71
C LYS A 719 3.01 -5.60 -51.67
N GLU A 720 2.30 -4.49 -51.52
CA GLU A 720 2.66 -3.42 -50.56
C GLU A 720 2.81 -3.91 -49.11
N GLN A 721 2.07 -4.93 -48.69
CA GLN A 721 2.14 -5.50 -47.34
C GLN A 721 3.22 -6.58 -47.15
N ASP A 722 3.82 -7.10 -48.21
CA ASP A 722 4.63 -8.33 -48.19
C ASP A 722 6.02 -8.15 -48.86
N ASP A 723 6.41 -6.89 -49.11
CA ASP A 723 7.72 -6.48 -49.62
C ASP A 723 8.88 -6.77 -48.63
N ARG A 724 10.02 -7.21 -49.19
CA ARG A 724 11.29 -7.51 -48.49
C ARG A 724 11.17 -8.50 -47.32
N LYS A 725 10.73 -9.73 -47.61
CA LYS A 725 10.54 -10.78 -46.59
C LYS A 725 11.83 -11.18 -45.85
N GLU A 726 12.97 -11.03 -46.51
CA GLU A 726 14.32 -11.32 -45.98
C GLU A 726 14.67 -10.44 -44.75
N ASP A 727 14.19 -9.19 -44.71
CA ASP A 727 14.44 -8.24 -43.60
C ASP A 727 13.88 -8.73 -42.24
N PHE A 728 13.03 -9.77 -42.24
CA PHE A 728 12.33 -10.29 -41.07
C PHE A 728 12.81 -11.68 -40.62
N GLU A 729 13.88 -12.22 -41.21
CA GLU A 729 14.43 -13.52 -40.83
C GLU A 729 14.85 -13.57 -39.34
N ILE A 730 14.49 -14.68 -38.68
CA ILE A 730 14.85 -14.95 -37.28
C ILE A 730 15.78 -16.16 -37.29
N THR A 731 16.92 -16.05 -36.60
CA THR A 731 17.88 -17.14 -36.45
C THR A 731 17.22 -18.35 -35.78
N THR A 732 17.20 -19.49 -36.47
CA THR A 732 16.72 -20.75 -35.89
C THR A 732 17.79 -21.35 -34.97
N LEU A 733 17.35 -21.87 -33.82
CA LEU A 733 18.23 -22.53 -32.85
C LEU A 733 18.90 -23.76 -33.49
N PRO A 734 20.25 -23.84 -33.49
CA PRO A 734 20.94 -24.97 -34.11
C PRO A 734 20.74 -26.26 -33.31
N THR A 735 20.59 -27.36 -34.04
CA THR A 735 20.41 -28.70 -33.46
C THR A 735 21.75 -29.38 -33.18
N LEU A 736 21.77 -30.53 -32.50
CA LEU A 736 22.98 -31.35 -32.40
C LEU A 736 23.26 -32.03 -33.75
N CYS A 737 24.49 -31.96 -34.24
CA CYS A 737 24.87 -32.67 -35.46
C CYS A 737 24.77 -34.20 -35.27
N ASN A 738 24.25 -34.90 -36.28
CA ASN A 738 24.11 -36.36 -36.26
C ASN A 738 25.45 -37.12 -36.41
N THR A 739 26.54 -36.41 -36.67
CA THR A 739 27.90 -36.95 -36.89
C THR A 739 28.85 -36.47 -35.80
N SER A 740 29.73 -37.35 -35.32
CA SER A 740 30.89 -36.96 -34.51
C SER A 740 31.91 -36.21 -35.37
N HIS A 741 32.53 -35.17 -34.81
CA HIS A 741 33.50 -34.28 -35.48
C HIS A 741 33.08 -33.77 -36.88
N PRO A 742 31.94 -33.07 -37.01
CA PRO A 742 31.51 -32.54 -38.29
C PRO A 742 32.41 -31.38 -38.75
N SER A 743 32.65 -31.30 -40.06
CA SER A 743 33.37 -30.17 -40.68
C SER A 743 32.63 -28.85 -40.48
N THR A 744 33.34 -27.73 -40.60
CA THR A 744 32.75 -26.39 -40.54
C THR A 744 31.69 -26.17 -41.62
N SER A 745 31.91 -26.70 -42.83
CA SER A 745 30.91 -26.68 -43.90
C SER A 745 29.63 -27.44 -43.54
N PHE A 746 29.76 -28.66 -42.99
CA PHE A 746 28.62 -29.49 -42.58
C PHE A 746 27.81 -28.83 -41.46
N LYS A 747 28.49 -28.19 -40.49
CA LYS A 747 27.86 -27.41 -39.40
C LYS A 747 27.06 -26.23 -39.93
N GLN A 748 27.58 -25.53 -40.93
CA GLN A 748 26.94 -24.37 -41.54
C GLN A 748 25.74 -24.75 -42.44
N GLU A 749 25.88 -25.80 -43.24
CA GLU A 749 24.83 -26.29 -44.15
C GLU A 749 23.63 -26.89 -43.40
N ASN A 750 23.87 -27.61 -42.30
CA ASN A 750 22.82 -28.26 -41.51
C ASN A 750 22.35 -27.43 -40.30
N ASN A 751 22.87 -26.20 -40.13
CA ASN A 751 22.70 -25.36 -38.95
C ASN A 751 22.78 -26.16 -37.62
N CYS A 752 23.91 -26.85 -37.42
CA CYS A 752 24.08 -27.77 -36.29
C CYS A 752 25.37 -27.51 -35.50
N VAL A 753 25.33 -27.83 -34.21
CA VAL A 753 26.43 -27.69 -33.25
C VAL A 753 26.92 -29.07 -32.82
N GLU A 754 28.23 -29.19 -32.64
CA GLU A 754 28.87 -30.40 -32.13
C GLU A 754 28.63 -30.58 -30.63
N ARG A 755 28.40 -31.82 -30.18
CA ARG A 755 28.12 -32.14 -28.78
C ARG A 755 29.32 -31.81 -27.91
N GLU A 756 29.11 -31.01 -26.87
CA GLU A 756 30.13 -30.70 -25.86
C GLU A 756 30.30 -31.90 -24.92
N GLU A 757 31.44 -32.58 -24.98
CA GLU A 757 31.79 -33.64 -24.04
C GLU A 757 32.27 -33.03 -22.72
N LEU A 758 31.33 -32.93 -21.78
CA LEU A 758 31.52 -32.33 -20.47
C LEU A 758 31.95 -33.39 -19.45
N ALA A 759 33.25 -33.44 -19.14
CA ALA A 759 33.81 -34.34 -18.12
C ALA A 759 33.51 -33.81 -16.69
N TYR A 760 32.56 -34.46 -16.00
CA TYR A 760 32.14 -34.17 -14.63
C TYR A 760 32.05 -35.45 -13.80
N ASP A 761 32.32 -35.35 -12.51
CA ASP A 761 32.33 -36.50 -11.60
C ASP A 761 30.92 -36.96 -11.26
N HIS A 762 29.97 -36.01 -11.13
CA HIS A 762 28.59 -36.30 -10.73
C HIS A 762 27.54 -35.52 -11.54
N GLU A 763 26.51 -36.24 -11.97
CA GLU A 763 25.28 -35.71 -12.55
C GLU A 763 24.15 -35.76 -11.52
N ILE A 764 23.52 -34.62 -11.26
CA ILE A 764 22.54 -34.42 -10.18
C ILE A 764 21.24 -33.91 -10.80
N ALA A 765 20.10 -34.52 -10.44
CA ALA A 765 18.79 -34.11 -10.97
C ALA A 765 18.43 -32.65 -10.60
N GLY A 766 17.72 -31.95 -11.49
CA GLY A 766 17.45 -30.51 -11.40
C GLY A 766 16.56 -30.07 -10.23
N ASP A 767 15.84 -31.02 -9.62
CA ASP A 767 15.02 -30.87 -8.41
C ASP A 767 15.84 -30.95 -7.11
N ARG A 768 17.09 -31.43 -7.17
CA ARG A 768 18.00 -31.51 -6.03
C ARG A 768 18.86 -30.26 -5.92
N HIS A 769 19.03 -29.78 -4.69
CA HIS A 769 19.77 -28.55 -4.35
C HIS A 769 20.87 -28.78 -3.30
N SER A 770 21.11 -30.05 -2.94
CA SER A 770 22.24 -30.47 -2.11
C SER A 770 22.84 -31.80 -2.57
N PHE A 771 24.14 -31.96 -2.33
CA PHE A 771 24.91 -33.16 -2.65
C PHE A 771 26.06 -33.33 -1.66
N THR A 772 26.33 -34.57 -1.26
CA THR A 772 27.41 -34.89 -0.31
C THR A 772 28.56 -35.56 -1.05
N LEU A 773 29.71 -34.89 -1.08
CA LEU A 773 30.97 -35.50 -1.48
C LEU A 773 31.47 -36.41 -0.34
N THR A 774 31.95 -37.60 -0.67
CA THR A 774 32.45 -38.60 0.27
C THR A 774 33.82 -39.12 -0.17
N GLY A 775 34.56 -39.78 0.72
CA GLY A 775 35.90 -40.32 0.43
C GLY A 775 37.01 -39.25 0.32
N LEU A 776 36.78 -38.05 0.86
CA LEU A 776 37.72 -36.93 0.82
C LEU A 776 38.88 -37.10 1.82
N GLN A 777 39.99 -36.41 1.58
CA GLN A 777 41.12 -36.35 2.51
C GLN A 777 40.85 -35.33 3.65
N PRO A 778 41.18 -35.64 4.91
CA PRO A 778 41.02 -34.71 6.04
C PRO A 778 41.93 -33.48 5.99
N LEU A 779 41.41 -32.33 6.44
CA LEU A 779 42.09 -31.03 6.42
C LEU A 779 42.68 -30.72 5.03
N THR A 780 41.87 -30.87 3.98
CA THR A 780 42.24 -30.67 2.59
C THR A 780 41.23 -29.76 1.91
N MET A 781 41.72 -28.81 1.12
CA MET A 781 40.90 -27.87 0.37
C MET A 781 40.58 -28.44 -1.02
N TYR A 782 39.33 -28.35 -1.43
CA TYR A 782 38.80 -28.82 -2.70
C TYR A 782 38.22 -27.66 -3.52
N ARG A 783 38.55 -27.63 -4.82
CA ARG A 783 37.93 -26.75 -5.82
C ARG A 783 36.69 -27.46 -6.36
N VAL A 784 35.51 -27.05 -5.91
CA VAL A 784 34.22 -27.56 -6.40
C VAL A 784 33.72 -26.62 -7.50
N ALA A 785 33.40 -27.16 -8.69
CA ALA A 785 32.81 -26.43 -9.80
C ALA A 785 31.45 -27.04 -10.15
N LEU A 786 30.39 -26.21 -10.17
CA LEU A 786 29.01 -26.64 -10.40
C LEU A 786 28.38 -25.86 -11.57
N ARG A 787 27.78 -26.56 -12.53
CA ARG A 787 27.01 -25.99 -13.65
C ARG A 787 25.54 -26.42 -13.55
N ALA A 788 24.62 -25.58 -14.04
CA ALA A 788 23.21 -25.92 -14.26
C ALA A 788 22.96 -26.14 -15.75
N CYS A 789 22.08 -27.07 -16.12
CA CYS A 789 21.75 -27.37 -17.51
C CYS A 789 20.23 -27.39 -17.75
N VAL A 790 19.82 -26.87 -18.91
CA VAL A 790 18.44 -26.83 -19.38
C VAL A 790 18.23 -27.90 -20.45
N ASP A 791 17.07 -28.57 -20.43
CA ASP A 791 16.71 -29.57 -21.44
C ASP A 791 16.25 -28.93 -22.77
N GLY A 792 16.40 -29.67 -23.88
CA GLY A 792 15.99 -29.23 -25.21
C GLY A 792 16.94 -28.22 -25.89
N LEU A 793 18.16 -28.04 -25.38
CA LEU A 793 19.20 -27.16 -25.96
C LEU A 793 20.48 -27.94 -26.29
N ALA A 794 21.00 -27.76 -27.51
CA ALA A 794 22.34 -28.19 -27.87
C ALA A 794 23.36 -27.44 -26.99
N ASN A 795 24.13 -28.19 -26.18
CA ASN A 795 25.08 -27.65 -25.21
C ASN A 795 24.41 -26.61 -24.27
N GLY A 796 23.27 -27.00 -23.69
CA GLY A 796 22.37 -26.18 -22.85
C GLY A 796 22.82 -25.93 -21.41
N CYS A 797 24.11 -26.12 -21.09
CA CYS A 797 24.65 -25.85 -19.76
C CYS A 797 25.13 -24.39 -19.62
N GLY A 798 24.96 -23.84 -18.41
CA GLY A 798 25.41 -22.50 -18.03
C GLY A 798 26.88 -22.46 -17.59
N PRO A 799 27.39 -21.28 -17.23
CA PRO A 799 28.76 -21.12 -16.73
C PRO A 799 28.98 -21.82 -15.39
N GLU A 800 30.22 -22.22 -15.11
CA GLU A 800 30.56 -22.82 -13.81
C GLU A 800 30.56 -21.80 -12.67
N THR A 801 30.01 -22.22 -11.54
CA THR A 801 30.11 -21.52 -10.26
C THR A 801 31.10 -22.28 -9.39
N ILE A 802 32.16 -21.61 -8.94
CA ILE A 802 33.26 -22.23 -8.18
C ILE A 802 33.07 -21.97 -6.69
N LEU A 803 33.34 -22.98 -5.87
CA LEU A 803 33.40 -22.92 -4.41
C LEU A 803 34.68 -23.62 -3.93
N TRP A 804 35.38 -23.00 -2.99
CA TRP A 804 36.48 -23.63 -2.25
C TRP A 804 35.92 -24.22 -0.96
N ALA A 805 36.08 -25.52 -0.76
CA ALA A 805 35.50 -26.27 0.35
C ALA A 805 36.57 -27.07 1.10
N GLU A 806 36.60 -26.98 2.42
CA GLU A 806 37.63 -27.61 3.27
C GLU A 806 37.02 -28.73 4.14
N THR A 807 37.71 -29.86 4.26
CA THR A 807 37.32 -30.97 5.15
C THR A 807 37.76 -30.74 6.59
N VAL A 808 37.07 -31.37 7.55
CA VAL A 808 37.42 -31.27 8.98
C VAL A 808 38.73 -32.02 9.27
N SER A 809 39.55 -31.54 10.21
CA SER A 809 40.66 -32.35 10.75
C SER A 809 40.14 -33.59 11.50
N LYS A 810 40.87 -34.71 11.46
CA LYS A 810 40.50 -35.95 12.21
C LYS A 810 40.25 -35.69 13.71
N ARG A 811 41.00 -34.77 14.31
CA ARG A 811 40.87 -34.39 15.73
C ARG A 811 39.56 -33.64 16.01
N LEU A 812 39.18 -32.70 15.15
CA LEU A 812 37.92 -31.96 15.30
C LEU A 812 36.71 -32.83 14.93
N GLY A 813 36.85 -33.76 13.98
CA GLY A 813 35.84 -34.79 13.69
C GLY A 813 35.51 -35.64 14.92
N ALA A 814 36.52 -36.19 15.59
CA ALA A 814 36.32 -36.97 16.83
C ALA A 814 35.63 -36.17 17.96
N ILE A 815 35.89 -34.86 18.04
CA ILE A 815 35.21 -33.96 18.99
C ILE A 815 33.72 -33.81 18.60
N LEU A 816 33.42 -33.59 17.31
CA LEU A 816 32.04 -33.44 16.81
C LEU A 816 31.22 -34.74 16.98
N GLU A 817 31.83 -35.91 16.75
CA GLU A 817 31.20 -37.21 17.01
C GLU A 817 30.91 -37.41 18.51
N SER A 818 31.84 -37.04 19.40
CA SER A 818 31.65 -37.12 20.85
C SER A 818 30.50 -36.24 21.37
N LEU A 819 30.13 -35.20 20.62
CA LEU A 819 29.04 -34.27 20.94
C LEU A 819 27.65 -34.72 20.43
N LYS A 820 27.56 -35.85 19.70
CA LYS A 820 26.29 -36.42 19.16
C LYS A 820 25.39 -35.41 18.42
N LEU A 821 25.95 -34.62 17.50
CA LEU A 821 25.20 -33.66 16.68
C LEU A 821 24.68 -34.22 15.33
N THR A 822 24.21 -35.48 15.36
CA THR A 822 23.38 -36.14 14.33
C THR A 822 22.51 -37.20 15.05
N THR A 823 21.18 -37.30 14.90
CA THR A 823 20.20 -36.60 14.06
C THR A 823 18.85 -36.39 14.79
N SER A 824 18.29 -35.18 14.70
CA SER A 824 16.84 -34.99 14.46
C SER A 824 16.64 -33.66 13.74
N SER A 825 15.74 -33.62 12.76
CA SER A 825 15.72 -32.61 11.68
C SER A 825 15.06 -31.26 12.04
N GLY A 826 15.09 -30.85 13.31
CA GLY A 826 14.31 -29.71 13.82
C GLY A 826 15.08 -28.42 14.14
N ASP A 827 16.10 -28.47 15.02
CA ASP A 827 16.48 -27.31 15.85
C ASP A 827 17.84 -26.65 15.55
N MET A 828 18.54 -27.05 14.48
CA MET A 828 19.87 -26.48 14.12
C MET A 828 19.84 -25.02 13.60
N ASN A 829 18.67 -24.41 13.45
CA ASN A 829 18.52 -23.00 13.03
C ASN A 829 18.78 -21.96 14.15
N LYS A 830 19.10 -22.39 15.39
CA LYS A 830 19.23 -21.51 16.57
C LYS A 830 20.65 -21.25 17.08
N LEU A 831 21.67 -21.96 16.60
CA LEU A 831 23.04 -21.85 17.15
C LEU A 831 23.98 -20.91 16.37
N PHE A 832 23.54 -20.37 15.24
CA PHE A 832 24.28 -19.37 14.43
C PHE A 832 23.35 -18.28 13.88
N ARG A 833 22.55 -17.67 14.77
CA ARG A 833 21.74 -16.47 14.51
C ARG A 833 21.95 -15.44 15.62
#